data_AF-A0A2M7CSG5-F1
#
_entry.id   AF-A0A2M7CSG5-F1
#
_cell.length_a   1.000
_cell.length_b   1.000
_cell.length_c   1.000
_cell.angle_alpha   90.00
_cell.angle_beta   90.00
_cell.angle_gamma   90.00
#
_symmetry.space_group_name_H-M   'P 1'
#
loop_
_entity.id
_entity.type
_entity.pdbx_description
1 polymer ?
#
loop_
_entity_poly.entity_id
_entity_poly.type
_entity_poly.pdbx_seq_one_letter_code
_entity_poly.pdbx_strand_id
1 'polypeptide(L)'
;MNRLAICVLTVSAFSTSGVISAYEVDTHALMSYHSFQRSVLVNNDFGSRWGTDRFDNLKPFHLPDTAPYTERRDDYFDLSPDRWALELFDTRRRFKAYERLQFPALEDFRGSGGSDDPERPNDDPTSRAQELRMLAWLMRGTVREDDVLQKDYRPLEIKPDLDPRGEIRRVFHHFYDPIHGSGALSPPGLGTSACALIAGGLSAGCQPSTDWALGVSGVAITPTGSADPNRRNHFSWADGREALWCALTHRSNLLTPALDAGNRRLCWATAVASLGHVLHLLQDTAQPQHVRNDEHNPPELPWNSVFDPLTNFLFTTREPRRTYELWTNFRAASEISGPLGEDAAWRTLFASAATPQPPIVTGNYPKPMFSLPVKYFTTKFDEPGTPAARRGLADFTNRNFYSEGTQFSSDYPSPPADRTATAPGMSVVNSIYGQVDGFGTLTERVVLWNKVDTAEPTATDPPLNPFAGRIPLTTQSIWLPTPGALPPPYPLPAASTISLDQYTTQADVLIPRAISYGAGLIDYFFRGQLAVDSVAVPQGVVGVVDQGVTHSVDAQGYPRGNDGLIFGFKKLRLQLRNSTAPITEAGTAIVFPQAVGVGQLVAVARYHRNTCYGSSLSGQRVQHYAPPPQQLIDEPACATGVQRTDFQEISVSATLPISGPADLPGGDGGATTVDKLFDFSDQPIPINATDVFIQVVYRGVLGDEPDAIATGT
;
A
#
# COMPACT_ATOMS: atom_id res chain seq x y z
N MET A 1 41.37 9.95 -12.45
CA MET A 1 40.93 11.36 -12.49
C MET A 1 39.43 11.52 -12.81
N ASN A 2 38.51 10.82 -12.12
CA ASN A 2 37.04 10.98 -12.31
C ASN A 2 36.26 10.97 -10.97
N ARG A 3 36.89 11.41 -9.86
CA ARG A 3 36.27 11.46 -8.52
C ARG A 3 36.60 12.77 -7.78
N LEU A 4 36.84 13.83 -8.53
CA LEU A 4 37.22 15.16 -8.04
C LEU A 4 36.21 16.18 -8.59
N ALA A 5 34.95 16.04 -8.18
CA ALA A 5 33.89 16.96 -8.56
C ALA A 5 32.88 17.17 -7.41
N ILE A 6 33.35 17.22 -6.16
CA ILE A 6 32.51 17.63 -5.01
C ILE A 6 33.37 18.46 -4.04
N CYS A 7 33.74 19.68 -4.44
CA CYS A 7 34.36 20.64 -3.52
C CYS A 7 33.74 22.05 -3.56
N VAL A 8 32.58 22.25 -4.21
CA VAL A 8 31.86 23.53 -4.14
C VAL A 8 30.37 23.26 -3.99
N LEU A 9 29.95 22.94 -2.76
CA LEU A 9 28.55 22.93 -2.34
C LEU A 9 28.30 24.13 -1.41
N THR A 10 28.68 25.31 -1.90
CA THR A 10 28.28 26.60 -1.34
C THR A 10 28.08 27.57 -2.49
N VAL A 11 26.81 27.88 -2.74
CA VAL A 11 26.33 29.04 -3.49
C VAL A 11 26.52 28.98 -5.02
N SER A 12 25.42 29.21 -5.75
CA SER A 12 25.31 29.62 -7.16
C SER A 12 25.41 28.57 -8.29
N ALA A 13 24.36 27.77 -8.48
CA ALA A 13 23.78 27.36 -9.78
C ALA A 13 22.55 26.46 -9.47
N PHE A 14 21.29 26.81 -9.70
CA PHE A 14 20.69 27.45 -10.87
C PHE A 14 19.53 28.36 -10.46
N SER A 15 19.64 29.63 -10.79
CA SER A 15 18.56 30.63 -10.78
C SER A 15 17.82 30.65 -12.14
N THR A 16 17.55 29.48 -12.73
CA THR A 16 16.85 29.38 -14.02
C THR A 16 15.74 28.34 -13.92
N SER A 17 14.49 28.83 -13.92
CA SER A 17 13.22 28.11 -14.12
C SER A 17 13.00 26.90 -13.18
N GLY A 18 12.28 27.04 -12.08
CA GLY A 18 10.84 27.24 -12.10
C GLY A 18 10.12 25.88 -11.95
N VAL A 19 9.40 25.73 -10.84
CA VAL A 19 8.37 24.72 -10.52
C VAL A 19 8.87 23.36 -9.99
N ILE A 20 8.30 22.96 -8.85
CA ILE A 20 8.48 21.69 -8.13
C ILE A 20 7.88 20.56 -8.99
N SER A 21 8.56 19.42 -9.13
CA SER A 21 8.00 18.21 -9.75
C SER A 21 8.43 17.02 -8.91
N ALA A 22 7.48 16.09 -8.74
CA ALA A 22 7.56 14.73 -8.20
C ALA A 22 8.50 14.47 -7.00
N TYR A 23 7.88 14.08 -5.88
CA TYR A 23 8.52 13.41 -4.74
C TYR A 23 9.11 12.04 -5.18
N GLU A 24 9.58 11.18 -4.26
CA GLU A 24 10.40 9.98 -4.53
C GLU A 24 9.70 8.80 -5.26
N VAL A 25 8.87 9.09 -6.27
CA VAL A 25 7.84 8.19 -6.78
C VAL A 25 8.38 6.93 -7.48
N ASP A 26 9.50 7.01 -8.23
CA ASP A 26 10.07 5.81 -8.88
C ASP A 26 10.59 4.82 -7.80
N THR A 27 11.18 5.33 -6.72
CA THR A 27 11.67 4.51 -5.61
C THR A 27 10.52 3.78 -4.92
N HIS A 28 9.42 4.49 -4.62
CA HIS A 28 8.26 3.88 -3.99
C HIS A 28 7.60 2.82 -4.88
N ALA A 29 7.45 3.09 -6.18
CA ALA A 29 6.94 2.10 -7.13
C ALA A 29 7.82 0.83 -7.16
N LEU A 30 9.15 0.99 -7.17
CA LEU A 30 10.09 -0.13 -7.10
C LEU A 30 10.00 -0.92 -5.78
N MET A 31 9.90 -0.23 -4.64
CA MET A 31 9.74 -0.88 -3.33
C MET A 31 8.41 -1.64 -3.24
N SER A 32 7.32 -1.08 -3.76
CA SER A 32 6.01 -1.73 -3.81
C SER A 32 6.01 -2.94 -4.75
N TYR A 33 6.70 -2.87 -5.88
CA TYR A 33 6.94 -4.01 -6.77
C TYR A 33 7.58 -5.19 -6.01
N HIS A 34 8.69 -4.94 -5.31
CA HIS A 34 9.37 -6.00 -4.55
C HIS A 34 8.58 -6.45 -3.31
N SER A 35 7.83 -5.55 -2.67
CA SER A 35 6.95 -5.89 -1.55
C SER A 35 5.87 -6.88 -1.99
N PHE A 36 5.24 -6.62 -3.15
CA PHE A 36 4.27 -7.53 -3.77
C PHE A 36 4.88 -8.91 -4.03
N GLN A 37 6.07 -8.95 -4.66
CA GLN A 37 6.76 -10.21 -4.99
C GLN A 37 7.12 -11.05 -3.77
N ARG A 38 7.27 -10.43 -2.59
CA ARG A 38 7.63 -11.10 -1.34
C ARG A 38 6.43 -11.36 -0.41
N SER A 39 5.23 -10.98 -0.85
CA SER A 39 3.99 -11.10 -0.10
C SER A 39 3.19 -12.34 -0.47
N VAL A 40 2.09 -12.58 0.25
CA VAL A 40 1.11 -13.63 -0.06
C VAL A 40 0.41 -13.44 -1.41
N LEU A 41 0.46 -12.26 -2.03
CA LEU A 41 -0.28 -11.97 -3.27
C LEU A 41 0.24 -12.77 -4.48
N VAL A 42 1.48 -13.25 -4.45
CA VAL A 42 2.04 -14.13 -5.49
C VAL A 42 1.79 -15.62 -5.23
N ASN A 43 1.21 -15.99 -4.09
CA ASN A 43 0.96 -17.39 -3.75
C ASN A 43 -0.30 -17.90 -4.46
N ASN A 44 -0.23 -19.10 -5.05
CA ASN A 44 -1.38 -19.72 -5.72
C ASN A 44 -2.60 -19.90 -4.80
N ASP A 45 -2.38 -20.16 -3.52
CA ASP A 45 -3.46 -20.32 -2.52
C ASP A 45 -4.26 -19.03 -2.32
N PHE A 46 -3.62 -17.86 -2.45
CA PHE A 46 -4.28 -16.56 -2.30
C PHE A 46 -5.45 -16.44 -3.29
N GLY A 47 -5.20 -16.74 -4.56
CA GLY A 47 -6.22 -16.62 -5.61
C GLY A 47 -7.46 -17.45 -5.31
N SER A 48 -7.27 -18.71 -4.90
CA SER A 48 -8.38 -19.62 -4.58
C SER A 48 -9.21 -19.15 -3.37
N ARG A 49 -8.54 -18.73 -2.28
CA ARG A 49 -9.21 -18.29 -1.05
C ARG A 49 -9.98 -16.98 -1.23
N TRP A 50 -9.40 -16.03 -1.95
CA TRP A 50 -10.00 -14.72 -2.18
C TRP A 50 -10.89 -14.66 -3.43
N GLY A 51 -10.91 -15.72 -4.24
CA GLY A 51 -11.71 -15.85 -5.45
C GLY A 51 -11.18 -15.05 -6.65
N THR A 52 -9.93 -14.59 -6.59
CA THR A 52 -9.28 -13.81 -7.66
C THR A 52 -8.65 -14.69 -8.75
N ASP A 53 -8.48 -15.99 -8.50
CA ASP A 53 -8.04 -16.98 -9.51
C ASP A 53 -9.06 -17.19 -10.64
N ARG A 54 -10.29 -16.72 -10.45
CA ARG A 54 -11.36 -16.70 -11.47
C ARG A 54 -11.42 -15.40 -12.25
N PHE A 55 -10.54 -14.44 -11.96
CA PHE A 55 -10.41 -13.22 -12.75
C PHE A 55 -9.42 -13.43 -13.91
N ASP A 56 -9.40 -12.48 -14.83
CA ASP A 56 -8.39 -12.47 -15.88
C ASP A 56 -7.00 -12.24 -15.26
N ASN A 57 -6.01 -13.05 -15.64
CA ASN A 57 -4.67 -13.00 -15.06
C ASN A 57 -3.92 -11.70 -15.38
N LEU A 58 -4.28 -11.01 -16.47
CA LEU A 58 -3.65 -9.76 -16.88
C LEU A 58 -4.49 -8.55 -16.47
N LYS A 59 -5.82 -8.65 -16.58
CA LYS A 59 -6.75 -7.56 -16.31
C LYS A 59 -7.80 -7.95 -15.25
N PRO A 60 -7.38 -8.30 -14.02
CA PRO A 60 -8.27 -8.91 -13.03
C PRO A 60 -9.46 -8.03 -12.62
N PHE A 61 -9.31 -6.71 -12.71
CA PHE A 61 -10.33 -5.74 -12.31
C PHE A 61 -11.01 -5.03 -13.49
N HIS A 62 -10.67 -5.40 -14.73
CA HIS A 62 -11.33 -4.84 -15.90
C HIS A 62 -12.79 -5.24 -15.93
N LEU A 63 -13.69 -4.30 -16.24
CA LEU A 63 -15.12 -4.56 -16.27
C LEU A 63 -15.52 -5.54 -17.40
N PRO A 64 -16.61 -6.32 -17.26
CA PRO A 64 -17.04 -7.26 -18.30
C PRO A 64 -17.36 -6.59 -19.63
N ASP A 65 -17.00 -7.24 -20.75
CA ASP A 65 -17.16 -6.66 -22.09
C ASP A 65 -18.62 -6.42 -22.51
N THR A 66 -19.53 -7.19 -21.94
CA THR A 66 -20.96 -7.14 -22.21
C THR A 66 -21.72 -6.17 -21.30
N ALA A 67 -21.06 -5.56 -20.31
CA ALA A 67 -21.72 -4.64 -19.40
C ALA A 67 -22.08 -3.33 -20.13
N PRO A 68 -23.36 -2.89 -20.10
CA PRO A 68 -23.78 -1.63 -20.72
C PRO A 68 -23.29 -0.45 -19.85
N TYR A 69 -22.04 -0.05 -20.07
CA TYR A 69 -21.38 1.02 -19.35
C TYR A 69 -21.36 2.29 -20.20
N THR A 70 -21.81 3.40 -19.60
CA THR A 70 -21.63 4.76 -20.14
C THR A 70 -20.28 5.37 -19.74
N GLU A 71 -19.59 4.73 -18.79
CA GLU A 71 -18.33 5.17 -18.19
C GLU A 71 -17.20 4.18 -18.47
N ARG A 72 -15.97 4.57 -18.11
CA ARG A 72 -14.77 3.79 -18.42
C ARG A 72 -14.69 2.50 -17.62
N ARG A 73 -14.00 1.52 -18.19
CA ARG A 73 -13.95 0.13 -17.69
C ARG A 73 -12.83 -0.18 -16.72
N ASP A 74 -11.88 0.73 -16.59
CA ASP A 74 -10.67 0.58 -15.80
C ASP A 74 -10.54 1.82 -14.90
N ASP A 75 -11.30 1.84 -13.82
CA ASP A 75 -11.37 2.92 -12.84
C ASP A 75 -11.28 2.33 -11.42
N TYR A 76 -11.26 3.20 -10.41
CA TYR A 76 -11.39 2.83 -9.00
C TYR A 76 -12.20 3.88 -8.25
N PHE A 77 -12.87 3.48 -7.18
CA PHE A 77 -13.67 4.36 -6.34
C PHE A 77 -12.83 5.28 -5.46
N ASP A 78 -13.33 6.50 -5.26
CA ASP A 78 -12.91 7.47 -4.24
C ASP A 78 -14.16 7.86 -3.44
N LEU A 79 -14.51 7.01 -2.48
CA LEU A 79 -15.74 7.14 -1.68
C LEU A 79 -15.38 7.65 -0.30
N SER A 80 -16.09 8.69 0.13
CA SER A 80 -16.00 9.13 1.53
C SER A 80 -16.56 8.05 2.46
N PRO A 81 -16.15 8.03 3.75
CA PRO A 81 -16.48 6.95 4.67
C PRO A 81 -17.98 6.66 4.82
N ASP A 82 -18.84 7.68 4.67
CA ASP A 82 -20.29 7.62 4.79
C ASP A 82 -21.03 7.17 3.52
N ARG A 83 -20.33 7.06 2.37
CA ARG A 83 -20.96 6.88 1.04
C ARG A 83 -20.88 5.48 0.45
N TRP A 84 -20.13 4.57 1.07
CA TRP A 84 -19.95 3.18 0.58
C TRP A 84 -21.28 2.42 0.38
N ALA A 85 -22.32 2.74 1.16
CA ALA A 85 -23.63 2.11 1.03
C ALA A 85 -24.59 2.79 0.04
N LEU A 86 -24.32 4.02 -0.41
CA LEU A 86 -25.32 4.89 -1.04
C LEU A 86 -24.96 5.38 -2.45
N GLU A 87 -23.67 5.47 -2.82
CA GLU A 87 -23.22 6.18 -4.04
C GLU A 87 -22.10 5.46 -4.80
N LEU A 88 -22.23 4.15 -5.07
CA LEU A 88 -21.26 3.40 -5.92
C LEU A 88 -21.25 3.84 -7.40
N PHE A 89 -21.77 5.02 -7.73
CA PHE A 89 -22.02 5.48 -9.10
C PHE A 89 -21.35 6.80 -9.48
N ASP A 90 -20.85 7.60 -8.52
CA ASP A 90 -20.55 9.00 -8.86
C ASP A 90 -19.06 9.38 -8.70
N THR A 91 -18.37 8.89 -7.66
CA THR A 91 -16.98 9.31 -7.42
C THR A 91 -15.97 8.22 -7.78
N ARG A 92 -15.48 8.29 -9.02
CA ARG A 92 -14.42 7.44 -9.55
C ARG A 92 -13.19 8.23 -9.94
N ARG A 93 -12.04 7.61 -9.75
CA ARG A 93 -10.75 8.07 -10.26
C ARG A 93 -10.31 7.20 -11.42
N ARG A 94 -9.65 7.87 -12.36
CA ARG A 94 -9.13 7.28 -13.58
C ARG A 94 -7.66 6.98 -13.38
N PHE A 95 -7.19 5.85 -13.91
CA PHE A 95 -5.76 5.73 -14.13
C PHE A 95 -5.33 6.60 -15.31
N LYS A 96 -4.19 7.27 -15.19
CA LYS A 96 -3.62 8.14 -16.22
C LYS A 96 -2.23 7.64 -16.62
N ALA A 97 -1.71 8.23 -17.71
CA ALA A 97 -0.33 8.00 -18.11
C ALA A 97 0.66 8.49 -17.05
N TYR A 98 0.26 9.44 -16.19
CA TYR A 98 1.06 9.92 -15.06
C TYR A 98 1.58 8.77 -14.19
N GLU A 99 0.71 7.89 -13.71
CA GLU A 99 1.12 6.81 -12.80
C GLU A 99 2.04 5.80 -13.49
N ARG A 100 1.72 5.47 -14.74
CA ARG A 100 2.52 4.53 -15.53
C ARG A 100 3.96 4.98 -15.70
N LEU A 101 4.17 6.28 -15.95
CA LEU A 101 5.50 6.83 -16.18
C LEU A 101 6.42 6.72 -14.95
N GLN A 102 5.85 6.48 -13.76
CA GLN A 102 6.57 6.27 -12.50
C GLN A 102 6.80 4.78 -12.18
N PHE A 103 6.15 3.85 -12.88
CA PHE A 103 6.34 2.41 -12.64
C PHE A 103 7.78 2.00 -12.99
N PRO A 104 8.38 1.00 -12.32
CA PRO A 104 9.73 0.58 -12.67
C PRO A 104 9.79 0.08 -14.13
N ALA A 105 10.90 0.26 -14.83
CA ALA A 105 11.09 -0.29 -16.19
C ALA A 105 11.30 -1.82 -16.21
N LEU A 106 11.10 -2.47 -15.07
CA LEU A 106 11.03 -3.92 -14.96
C LEU A 106 9.73 -4.39 -15.63
N GLU A 107 9.76 -5.61 -16.19
CA GLU A 107 8.58 -6.27 -16.77
C GLU A 107 7.79 -5.46 -17.82
N ASP A 108 8.39 -4.42 -18.43
CA ASP A 108 7.79 -3.55 -19.47
C ASP A 108 6.48 -2.85 -19.04
N PHE A 109 6.35 -2.48 -17.76
CA PHE A 109 5.16 -1.74 -17.28
C PHE A 109 4.94 -0.39 -17.98
N ARG A 110 6.00 0.22 -18.54
CA ARG A 110 5.93 1.53 -19.19
C ARG A 110 5.39 1.46 -20.63
N GLY A 111 5.47 0.30 -21.28
CA GLY A 111 5.02 0.06 -22.65
C GLY A 111 5.66 0.99 -23.71
N SER A 112 5.53 0.62 -24.99
CA SER A 112 5.98 1.48 -26.09
C SER A 112 4.92 2.54 -26.47
N GLY A 113 4.93 3.69 -25.80
CA GLY A 113 4.38 4.94 -26.36
C GLY A 113 2.84 5.06 -26.52
N GLY A 114 2.06 4.56 -25.57
CA GLY A 114 0.59 4.74 -25.57
C GLY A 114 0.14 6.16 -25.20
N SER A 115 -0.90 6.69 -25.87
CA SER A 115 -1.48 8.03 -25.66
C SER A 115 -2.07 8.26 -24.27
N ASP A 116 -2.21 9.53 -23.85
CA ASP A 116 -2.85 10.00 -22.59
C ASP A 116 -4.33 9.55 -22.39
N ASP A 117 -4.93 8.99 -23.45
CA ASP A 117 -6.29 8.46 -23.43
C ASP A 117 -6.29 6.92 -23.55
N PRO A 118 -6.57 6.18 -22.47
CA PRO A 118 -6.54 4.71 -22.46
C PRO A 118 -7.67 4.03 -23.27
N GLU A 119 -8.67 4.78 -23.77
CA GLU A 119 -9.81 4.24 -24.53
C GLU A 119 -9.78 4.58 -26.03
N ARG A 120 -8.60 4.83 -26.62
CA ARG A 120 -8.54 4.92 -28.07
C ARG A 120 -8.84 3.55 -28.69
N PRO A 121 -9.74 3.44 -29.69
CA PRO A 121 -10.13 2.18 -30.32
C PRO A 121 -9.00 1.36 -30.99
N ASN A 122 -7.78 1.91 -31.05
CA ASN A 122 -6.65 1.36 -31.80
C ASN A 122 -5.46 0.96 -30.94
N ASP A 123 -5.56 1.06 -29.61
CA ASP A 123 -4.51 0.57 -28.72
C ASP A 123 -4.64 -0.95 -28.59
N ASP A 124 -3.61 -1.70 -29.01
CA ASP A 124 -3.57 -3.16 -28.91
C ASP A 124 -3.72 -3.57 -27.43
N PRO A 125 -4.81 -4.26 -27.05
CA PRO A 125 -5.06 -4.68 -25.67
C PRO A 125 -3.95 -5.57 -25.09
N THR A 126 -3.16 -6.24 -25.93
CA THR A 126 -2.03 -7.06 -25.49
C THR A 126 -0.81 -6.23 -25.07
N SER A 127 -0.68 -5.00 -25.57
CA SER A 127 0.44 -4.10 -25.28
C SER A 127 0.35 -3.36 -23.93
N ARG A 128 -0.82 -3.40 -23.25
CA ARG A 128 -1.07 -2.69 -21.98
C ARG A 128 -1.53 -3.57 -20.83
N ALA A 129 -1.63 -4.87 -21.06
CA ALA A 129 -2.15 -5.82 -20.08
C ALA A 129 -1.31 -5.88 -18.78
N GLN A 130 -0.04 -5.45 -18.82
CA GLN A 130 0.82 -5.30 -17.63
C GLN A 130 0.36 -4.18 -16.69
N GLU A 131 -0.16 -3.07 -17.24
CA GLU A 131 -0.58 -1.88 -16.48
C GLU A 131 -1.86 -2.10 -15.66
N LEU A 132 -2.62 -3.15 -15.99
CA LEU A 132 -3.89 -3.50 -15.36
C LEU A 132 -3.78 -4.67 -14.37
N ARG A 133 -2.60 -5.27 -14.23
CA ARG A 133 -2.35 -6.34 -13.24
C ARG A 133 -2.58 -5.84 -11.83
N MET A 134 -2.91 -6.73 -10.90
CA MET A 134 -3.07 -6.41 -9.47
C MET A 134 -1.84 -5.66 -8.91
N LEU A 135 -0.64 -6.06 -9.31
CA LEU A 135 0.61 -5.39 -8.94
C LEU A 135 0.67 -3.92 -9.40
N ALA A 136 0.20 -3.62 -10.61
CA ALA A 136 0.13 -2.26 -11.11
C ALA A 136 -0.92 -1.42 -10.36
N TRP A 137 -2.03 -2.02 -9.91
CA TRP A 137 -2.99 -1.35 -9.02
C TRP A 137 -2.39 -1.00 -7.66
N LEU A 138 -1.54 -1.88 -7.11
CA LEU A 138 -0.84 -1.60 -5.86
C LEU A 138 0.15 -0.43 -6.03
N MET A 139 1.00 -0.49 -7.06
CA MET A 139 1.95 0.58 -7.37
C MET A 139 1.25 1.90 -7.68
N ARG A 140 0.08 1.87 -8.33
CA ARG A 140 -0.70 3.07 -8.61
C ARG A 140 -1.07 3.81 -7.33
N GLY A 141 -1.61 3.11 -6.34
CA GLY A 141 -1.89 3.73 -5.04
C GLY A 141 -0.64 4.33 -4.39
N THR A 142 0.48 3.61 -4.47
CA THR A 142 1.77 4.10 -3.98
C THR A 142 2.24 5.38 -4.67
N VAL A 143 2.06 5.48 -5.98
CA VAL A 143 2.41 6.68 -6.78
C VAL A 143 1.52 7.87 -6.45
N ARG A 144 0.22 7.62 -6.21
CA ARG A 144 -0.79 8.68 -5.99
C ARG A 144 -0.76 9.28 -4.58
N GLU A 145 -0.02 8.69 -3.64
CA GLU A 145 0.13 9.25 -2.30
C GLU A 145 0.96 10.54 -2.28
N ASP A 146 1.74 10.79 -3.34
CA ASP A 146 2.48 12.04 -3.58
C ASP A 146 1.69 13.12 -4.32
N ASP A 147 0.39 12.91 -4.58
CA ASP A 147 -0.43 13.89 -5.30
C ASP A 147 -0.39 15.27 -4.61
N VAL A 148 -0.09 16.30 -5.40
CA VAL A 148 -0.18 17.72 -5.04
C VAL A 148 -1.31 18.40 -5.79
N LEU A 149 -1.47 19.72 -5.62
CA LEU A 149 -2.52 20.46 -6.34
C LEU A 149 -2.15 20.53 -7.82
N GLN A 150 -3.15 20.50 -8.70
CA GLN A 150 -2.99 20.55 -10.16
C GLN A 150 -2.16 21.75 -10.62
N LYS A 151 -2.28 22.88 -9.94
CA LYS A 151 -1.52 24.10 -10.23
C LYS A 151 -0.02 23.99 -9.89
N ASP A 152 0.37 23.02 -9.07
CA ASP A 152 1.76 22.84 -8.62
C ASP A 152 2.56 21.96 -9.60
N TYR A 153 1.89 21.13 -10.39
CA TYR A 153 2.52 20.40 -11.50
C TYR A 153 2.95 21.34 -12.64
N ARG A 154 4.07 21.01 -13.30
CA ARG A 154 4.63 21.81 -14.39
C ARG A 154 3.62 21.97 -15.55
N PRO A 155 3.63 23.12 -16.27
CA PRO A 155 2.70 23.33 -17.40
C PRO A 155 2.74 22.29 -18.52
N LEU A 156 3.86 21.56 -18.68
CA LEU A 156 4.07 20.55 -19.71
C LEU A 156 4.12 19.11 -19.16
N GLU A 157 3.90 18.92 -17.87
CA GLU A 157 3.87 17.60 -17.23
C GLU A 157 2.49 16.95 -17.39
N ILE A 158 2.47 15.63 -17.59
CA ILE A 158 1.23 14.85 -17.55
C ILE A 158 0.78 14.83 -16.09
N LYS A 159 -0.42 15.35 -15.82
CA LYS A 159 -0.93 15.46 -14.46
C LYS A 159 -1.79 14.26 -14.09
N PRO A 160 -1.86 13.87 -12.80
CA PRO A 160 -2.88 12.96 -12.33
C PRO A 160 -4.29 13.54 -12.55
N ASP A 161 -5.32 12.70 -12.47
CA ASP A 161 -6.70 13.18 -12.50
C ASP A 161 -7.07 13.96 -11.22
N LEU A 162 -8.05 14.86 -11.36
CA LEU A 162 -8.55 15.67 -10.25
C LEU A 162 -9.12 14.79 -9.13
N ASP A 163 -8.87 15.19 -7.89
CA ASP A 163 -9.59 14.63 -6.75
C ASP A 163 -11.07 15.07 -6.81
N PRO A 164 -12.04 14.15 -6.92
CA PRO A 164 -13.45 14.49 -7.06
C PRO A 164 -14.05 15.17 -5.83
N ARG A 165 -13.34 15.14 -4.70
CA ARG A 165 -13.76 15.69 -3.40
C ARG A 165 -13.01 16.98 -3.05
N GLY A 166 -12.40 17.61 -4.06
CA GLY A 166 -11.62 18.84 -3.96
C GLY A 166 -10.15 18.56 -3.75
N GLU A 167 -9.29 19.36 -4.40
CA GLU A 167 -7.86 19.14 -4.40
C GLU A 167 -7.26 19.09 -2.98
N ILE A 168 -6.30 18.19 -2.79
CA ILE A 168 -5.58 17.97 -1.54
C ILE A 168 -4.08 17.87 -1.78
N ARG A 169 -3.27 18.42 -0.87
CA ARG A 169 -1.82 18.17 -0.79
C ARG A 169 -1.56 17.00 0.15
N ARG A 170 -1.31 15.80 -0.38
CA ARG A 170 -1.12 14.59 0.45
C ARG A 170 0.19 14.55 1.21
N VAL A 171 1.24 15.09 0.60
CA VAL A 171 2.63 15.13 1.07
C VAL A 171 2.83 15.75 2.46
N PHE A 172 1.88 16.57 2.91
CA PHE A 172 1.89 17.14 4.25
C PHE A 172 1.64 16.11 5.37
N HIS A 173 1.18 14.92 5.00
CA HIS A 173 0.88 13.82 5.90
C HIS A 173 1.95 12.72 5.87
N HIS A 174 3.09 12.93 5.23
CA HIS A 174 4.12 11.89 5.04
C HIS A 174 5.09 11.74 6.23
N PHE A 175 4.96 12.62 7.22
CA PHE A 175 5.87 12.70 8.35
C PHE A 175 5.32 12.00 9.60
N TYR A 176 6.17 11.25 10.27
CA TYR A 176 5.88 10.70 11.59
C TYR A 176 7.15 10.60 12.43
N ASP A 177 7.25 11.44 13.45
CA ASP A 177 8.30 11.38 14.46
C ASP A 177 7.94 10.37 15.56
N PRO A 178 8.64 9.23 15.68
CA PRO A 178 8.37 8.24 16.72
C PRO A 178 8.77 8.72 18.12
N ILE A 179 9.70 9.67 18.26
CA ILE A 179 10.14 10.19 19.55
C ILE A 179 9.04 11.06 20.17
N HIS A 180 8.46 11.98 19.40
CA HIS A 180 7.43 12.90 19.89
C HIS A 180 5.99 12.43 19.61
N GLY A 181 5.79 11.51 18.67
CA GLY A 181 4.46 11.03 18.27
C GLY A 181 3.68 12.03 17.42
N SER A 182 4.37 12.83 16.60
CA SER A 182 3.80 13.95 15.84
C SER A 182 4.23 13.94 14.37
N GLY A 183 3.48 14.61 13.49
CA GLY A 183 3.92 14.93 12.12
C GLY A 183 4.63 16.28 12.03
N ALA A 184 5.24 16.59 10.87
CA ALA A 184 6.07 17.79 10.65
C ALA A 184 5.38 19.11 11.00
N LEU A 185 4.09 19.24 10.72
CA LEU A 185 3.32 20.46 10.95
C LEU A 185 2.65 20.55 12.33
N SER A 186 3.14 19.79 13.31
CA SER A 186 2.75 19.94 14.71
C SER A 186 3.87 20.57 15.55
N PRO A 187 4.42 21.76 15.20
CA PRO A 187 5.46 22.36 16.01
C PRO A 187 4.91 22.71 17.41
N PRO A 188 5.73 22.56 18.48
CA PRO A 188 5.33 22.94 19.82
C PRO A 188 4.93 24.42 19.88
N GLY A 189 3.64 24.69 20.11
CA GLY A 189 3.13 26.05 20.37
C GLY A 189 2.24 26.69 19.29
N LEU A 190 2.13 26.13 18.07
CA LEU A 190 1.22 26.66 17.03
C LEU A 190 -0.14 25.94 16.95
N GLY A 191 -0.26 24.76 17.58
CA GLY A 191 -1.48 23.95 17.60
C GLY A 191 -1.89 23.43 16.22
N THR A 192 -2.85 22.50 16.18
CA THR A 192 -3.42 21.96 14.94
C THR A 192 -4.19 23.00 14.10
N SER A 193 -4.38 24.20 14.63
CA SER A 193 -5.11 25.32 14.01
C SER A 193 -4.36 26.02 12.87
N ALA A 194 -3.03 26.00 12.85
CA ALA A 194 -2.25 26.63 11.77
C ALA A 194 -2.47 25.92 10.41
N CYS A 195 -2.72 24.62 10.47
CA CYS A 195 -3.00 23.75 9.33
C CYS A 195 -4.27 24.14 8.60
N ALA A 196 -5.35 24.44 9.32
CA ALA A 196 -6.65 24.79 8.75
C ALA A 196 -6.65 26.08 7.90
N LEU A 197 -5.58 26.86 7.96
CA LEU A 197 -5.43 28.11 7.24
C LEU A 197 -4.78 27.93 5.86
N ILE A 198 -4.12 26.79 5.59
CA ILE A 198 -3.38 26.52 4.35
C ILE A 198 -4.35 26.13 3.21
N ALA A 199 -4.27 26.83 2.08
CA ALA A 199 -5.08 26.54 0.90
C ALA A 199 -4.76 25.16 0.26
N GLY A 200 -5.81 24.44 -0.15
CA GLY A 200 -5.69 23.13 -0.82
C GLY A 200 -5.70 21.91 0.10
N GLY A 201 -6.52 21.94 1.16
CA GLY A 201 -7.04 20.71 1.76
C GLY A 201 -6.68 20.42 3.22
N LEU A 202 -6.76 21.39 4.13
CA LEU A 202 -6.61 21.10 5.57
C LEU A 202 -7.85 21.42 6.41
N SER A 203 -9.06 21.15 5.89
CA SER A 203 -10.19 20.84 6.78
C SER A 203 -9.94 19.55 7.60
N ALA A 204 -8.94 18.73 7.24
CA ALA A 204 -8.55 17.49 7.94
C ALA A 204 -7.45 17.65 9.02
N GLY A 205 -6.85 18.84 9.16
CA GLY A 205 -5.74 19.08 10.12
C GLY A 205 -4.44 18.33 9.79
N CYS A 206 -3.34 18.68 10.45
CA CYS A 206 -2.03 18.05 10.23
C CYS A 206 -1.89 16.71 10.97
N GLN A 207 -2.51 15.68 10.40
CA GLN A 207 -2.44 14.33 10.95
C GLN A 207 -1.05 13.73 10.71
N PRO A 208 -0.43 13.09 11.73
CA PRO A 208 0.79 12.31 11.51
C PRO A 208 0.56 11.18 10.49
N SER A 209 1.63 10.76 9.80
CA SER A 209 1.56 9.72 8.76
C SER A 209 0.86 8.44 9.21
N THR A 210 1.04 8.02 10.47
CA THR A 210 0.35 6.84 11.02
C THR A 210 -1.17 6.99 11.07
N ASP A 211 -1.68 8.17 11.45
CA ASP A 211 -3.12 8.45 11.53
C ASP A 211 -3.71 8.58 10.13
N TRP A 212 -3.00 9.29 9.25
CA TRP A 212 -3.37 9.47 7.84
C TRP A 212 -3.43 8.14 7.09
N ALA A 213 -2.42 7.28 7.25
CA ALA A 213 -2.33 5.96 6.64
C ALA A 213 -3.46 5.04 7.11
N LEU A 214 -3.76 5.05 8.41
CA LEU A 214 -4.72 4.10 8.99
C LEU A 214 -6.16 4.61 8.97
N GLY A 215 -6.37 5.91 8.74
CA GLY A 215 -7.70 6.53 8.69
C GLY A 215 -8.33 6.68 10.07
N VAL A 216 -7.50 6.86 11.09
CA VAL A 216 -7.87 6.94 12.51
C VAL A 216 -7.24 8.19 13.14
N SER A 217 -7.52 8.47 14.42
CA SER A 217 -6.88 9.55 15.15
C SER A 217 -6.20 9.04 16.43
N GLY A 218 -4.98 9.49 16.68
CA GLY A 218 -4.22 9.23 17.89
C GLY A 218 -3.69 7.79 18.01
N VAL A 219 -3.39 7.13 16.89
CA VAL A 219 -3.06 5.68 16.88
C VAL A 219 -1.75 5.36 17.59
N ALA A 220 -0.85 6.34 17.69
CA ALA A 220 0.39 6.23 18.44
C ALA A 220 0.19 6.19 19.98
N ILE A 221 -1.04 6.48 20.46
CA ILE A 221 -1.44 6.42 21.87
C ILE A 221 -2.52 5.33 22.08
N THR A 222 -3.52 5.29 21.19
CA THR A 222 -4.64 4.35 21.22
C THR A 222 -4.68 3.56 19.90
N PRO A 223 -3.97 2.43 19.80
CA PRO A 223 -3.70 1.75 18.53
C PRO A 223 -4.92 1.00 17.93
N THR A 224 -6.01 0.88 18.69
CA THR A 224 -7.28 0.26 18.28
C THR A 224 -8.40 1.30 18.10
N GLY A 225 -8.06 2.55 17.79
CA GLY A 225 -9.03 3.61 17.54
C GLY A 225 -9.98 3.25 16.39
N SER A 226 -11.23 3.71 16.48
CA SER A 226 -12.18 3.59 15.36
C SER A 226 -11.76 4.51 14.21
N ALA A 227 -12.08 4.11 12.98
CA ALA A 227 -11.88 4.95 11.80
C ALA A 227 -12.57 6.32 11.99
N ASP A 228 -11.87 7.40 11.65
CA ASP A 228 -12.41 8.75 11.72
C ASP A 228 -13.43 8.94 10.59
N PRO A 229 -14.73 9.14 10.88
CA PRO A 229 -15.75 9.27 9.84
C PRO A 229 -15.62 10.58 9.03
N ASN A 230 -14.88 11.57 9.53
CA ASN A 230 -14.68 12.86 8.87
C ASN A 230 -13.32 12.97 8.18
N ARG A 231 -12.55 11.87 8.10
CA ARG A 231 -11.24 11.87 7.44
C ARG A 231 -11.37 12.28 5.99
N ARG A 232 -10.39 13.07 5.52
CA ARG A 232 -10.29 13.45 4.10
C ARG A 232 -9.53 12.43 3.27
N ASN A 233 -8.68 11.61 3.89
CA ASN A 233 -8.06 10.49 3.19
C ASN A 233 -9.12 9.41 2.93
N HIS A 234 -9.41 9.14 1.65
CA HIS A 234 -10.33 8.08 1.23
C HIS A 234 -9.60 6.83 0.71
N PHE A 235 -8.28 6.75 0.94
CA PHE A 235 -7.42 5.63 0.56
C PHE A 235 -6.60 5.12 1.76
N SER A 236 -7.17 5.21 2.96
CA SER A 236 -6.54 4.72 4.20
C SER A 236 -6.70 3.19 4.37
N TRP A 237 -6.08 2.61 5.41
CA TRP A 237 -6.28 1.22 5.81
C TRP A 237 -7.77 0.88 6.01
N ALA A 238 -8.51 1.75 6.70
CA ALA A 238 -9.94 1.59 6.92
C ALA A 238 -10.74 1.60 5.60
N ASP A 239 -10.37 2.46 4.65
CA ASP A 239 -11.01 2.51 3.32
C ASP A 239 -10.67 1.25 2.51
N GLY A 240 -9.43 0.77 2.59
CA GLY A 240 -9.02 -0.50 2.00
C GLY A 240 -9.81 -1.69 2.55
N ARG A 241 -10.07 -1.74 3.88
CA ARG A 241 -10.91 -2.76 4.52
C ARG A 241 -12.34 -2.70 4.03
N GLU A 242 -12.92 -1.52 3.95
CA GLU A 242 -14.28 -1.33 3.43
C GLU A 242 -14.39 -1.73 1.96
N ALA A 243 -13.42 -1.30 1.15
CA ALA A 243 -13.33 -1.67 -0.27
C ALA A 243 -13.22 -3.18 -0.46
N LEU A 244 -12.41 -3.86 0.37
CA LEU A 244 -12.27 -5.31 0.33
C LEU A 244 -13.59 -6.01 0.72
N TRP A 245 -14.28 -5.51 1.74
CA TRP A 245 -15.61 -6.01 2.10
C TRP A 245 -16.59 -5.83 0.94
N CYS A 246 -16.67 -4.64 0.35
CA CYS A 246 -17.46 -4.38 -0.86
C CYS A 246 -17.12 -5.36 -1.99
N ALA A 247 -15.83 -5.56 -2.27
CA ALA A 247 -15.38 -6.45 -3.33
C ALA A 247 -15.86 -7.90 -3.13
N LEU A 248 -15.99 -8.31 -1.86
CA LEU A 248 -16.41 -9.66 -1.48
C LEU A 248 -17.93 -9.82 -1.45
N THR A 249 -18.67 -8.81 -1.00
CA THR A 249 -20.08 -8.96 -0.63
C THR A 249 -21.06 -8.04 -1.38
N HIS A 250 -20.57 -7.10 -2.18
CA HIS A 250 -21.47 -6.10 -2.80
C HIS A 250 -22.44 -6.74 -3.80
N ARG A 251 -23.71 -6.42 -3.58
CA ARG A 251 -24.83 -6.72 -4.47
C ARG A 251 -25.86 -5.60 -4.35
N SER A 252 -26.44 -5.18 -5.47
CA SER A 252 -27.54 -4.24 -5.51
C SER A 252 -28.78 -4.85 -6.18
N ASN A 253 -29.95 -4.58 -5.61
CA ASN A 253 -31.22 -4.91 -6.25
C ASN A 253 -31.65 -3.86 -7.30
N LEU A 254 -30.90 -2.75 -7.40
CA LEU A 254 -31.19 -1.65 -8.32
C LEU A 254 -30.42 -1.76 -9.63
N LEU A 255 -29.36 -2.59 -9.68
CA LEU A 255 -28.46 -2.67 -10.81
C LEU A 255 -28.66 -3.93 -11.62
N THR A 256 -28.17 -3.88 -12.86
CA THR A 256 -28.03 -5.09 -13.66
C THR A 256 -26.94 -5.99 -13.06
N PRO A 257 -27.04 -7.32 -13.20
CA PRO A 257 -26.04 -8.24 -12.67
C PRO A 257 -24.61 -7.98 -13.18
N ALA A 258 -24.49 -7.53 -14.44
CA ALA A 258 -23.22 -7.17 -15.04
C ALA A 258 -22.58 -5.93 -14.37
N LEU A 259 -23.40 -4.92 -14.04
CA LEU A 259 -22.96 -3.71 -13.35
C LEU A 259 -22.58 -4.00 -11.89
N ASP A 260 -23.34 -4.85 -11.21
CA ASP A 260 -22.99 -5.38 -9.88
C ASP A 260 -21.62 -6.09 -9.88
N ALA A 261 -21.38 -6.94 -10.88
CA ALA A 261 -20.09 -7.60 -11.06
C ALA A 261 -18.95 -6.62 -11.34
N GLY A 262 -19.21 -5.60 -12.16
CA GLY A 262 -18.29 -4.49 -12.40
C GLY A 262 -17.93 -3.74 -11.13
N ASN A 263 -18.93 -3.34 -10.32
CA ASN A 263 -18.71 -2.62 -9.06
C ASN A 263 -17.86 -3.43 -8.07
N ARG A 264 -18.03 -4.76 -7.98
CA ARG A 264 -17.15 -5.61 -7.17
C ARG A 264 -15.69 -5.58 -7.64
N ARG A 265 -15.46 -5.53 -8.96
CA ARG A 265 -14.10 -5.39 -9.54
C ARG A 265 -13.49 -4.02 -9.23
N LEU A 266 -14.29 -2.94 -9.31
CA LEU A 266 -13.86 -1.60 -8.90
C LEU A 266 -13.54 -1.54 -7.40
N CYS A 267 -14.33 -2.18 -6.55
CA CYS A 267 -14.04 -2.29 -5.11
C CYS A 267 -12.73 -3.06 -4.85
N TRP A 268 -12.43 -4.11 -5.61
CA TRP A 268 -11.13 -4.77 -5.56
C TRP A 268 -9.98 -3.83 -5.98
N ALA A 269 -10.14 -3.09 -7.08
CA ALA A 269 -9.15 -2.11 -7.53
C ALA A 269 -8.91 -1.03 -6.45
N THR A 270 -9.96 -0.51 -5.83
CA THR A 270 -9.87 0.44 -4.71
C THR A 270 -9.20 -0.15 -3.49
N ALA A 271 -9.49 -1.41 -3.12
CA ALA A 271 -8.86 -2.05 -1.97
C ALA A 271 -7.34 -2.16 -2.15
N VAL A 272 -6.90 -2.62 -3.33
CA VAL A 272 -5.49 -2.77 -3.66
C VAL A 272 -4.80 -1.42 -3.81
N ALA A 273 -5.45 -0.43 -4.44
CA ALA A 273 -4.93 0.93 -4.53
C ALA A 273 -4.79 1.58 -3.14
N SER A 274 -5.79 1.44 -2.26
CA SER A 274 -5.72 1.96 -0.88
C SER A 274 -4.56 1.33 -0.11
N LEU A 275 -4.35 0.02 -0.25
CA LEU A 275 -3.17 -0.63 0.34
C LEU A 275 -1.86 -0.04 -0.22
N GLY A 276 -1.81 0.33 -1.50
CA GLY A 276 -0.69 1.02 -2.12
C GLY A 276 -0.38 2.38 -1.49
N HIS A 277 -1.42 3.18 -1.19
CA HIS A 277 -1.31 4.45 -0.46
C HIS A 277 -0.71 4.24 0.95
N VAL A 278 -1.19 3.22 1.67
CA VAL A 278 -0.63 2.87 2.99
C VAL A 278 0.83 2.42 2.90
N LEU A 279 1.19 1.65 1.87
CA LEU A 279 2.56 1.20 1.65
C LEU A 279 3.53 2.35 1.38
N HIS A 280 3.10 3.37 0.62
CA HIS A 280 3.89 4.58 0.42
C HIS A 280 4.27 5.22 1.76
N LEU A 281 3.28 5.49 2.61
CA LEU A 281 3.49 6.11 3.92
C LEU A 281 4.36 5.25 4.85
N LEU A 282 4.27 3.92 4.75
CA LEU A 282 5.18 3.02 5.47
C LEU A 282 6.61 3.13 4.92
N GLN A 283 6.77 3.19 3.60
CA GLN A 283 8.06 3.34 2.94
C GLN A 283 8.73 4.69 3.25
N ASP A 284 7.97 5.77 3.41
CA ASP A 284 8.47 7.06 3.89
C ASP A 284 9.14 6.96 5.26
N THR A 285 8.67 6.04 6.12
CA THR A 285 9.33 5.81 7.41
C THR A 285 10.73 5.21 7.28
N ALA A 286 11.13 4.78 6.07
CA ALA A 286 12.50 4.42 5.70
C ALA A 286 13.33 5.60 5.18
N GLN A 287 12.82 6.83 5.28
CA GLN A 287 13.54 8.06 4.96
C GLN A 287 13.82 8.84 6.25
N PRO A 288 15.11 9.11 6.58
CA PRO A 288 15.44 9.84 7.80
C PRO A 288 14.78 11.22 7.91
N GLN A 289 14.54 11.93 6.81
CA GLN A 289 13.83 13.21 6.84
C GLN A 289 12.39 13.08 7.38
N HIS A 290 11.65 12.05 6.97
CA HIS A 290 10.22 11.87 7.27
C HIS A 290 9.98 11.44 8.72
N VAL A 291 10.95 10.74 9.31
CA VAL A 291 10.87 10.29 10.71
C VAL A 291 11.54 11.22 11.71
N ARG A 292 12.20 12.29 11.23
CA ARG A 292 12.82 13.33 12.05
C ARG A 292 12.20 14.70 11.81
N ASN A 293 11.00 14.75 11.23
CA ASN A 293 10.26 15.98 10.92
C ASN A 293 11.19 17.04 10.28
N ASP A 294 12.09 16.61 9.40
CA ASP A 294 13.05 17.48 8.75
C ASP A 294 12.36 18.11 7.54
N GLU A 295 11.96 19.37 7.64
CA GLU A 295 11.39 20.08 6.50
C GLU A 295 12.44 20.21 5.39
N HIS A 296 12.08 19.80 4.17
CA HIS A 296 13.06 19.72 3.08
C HIS A 296 12.54 20.23 1.72
N ASN A 297 11.33 20.78 1.67
CA ASN A 297 10.79 21.37 0.46
C ASN A 297 11.39 22.79 0.23
N PRO A 298 12.04 23.11 -0.92
CA PRO A 298 12.37 24.48 -1.28
C PRO A 298 11.17 25.41 -1.19
N PRO A 299 11.43 26.72 -1.01
CA PRO A 299 10.42 27.74 -1.14
C PRO A 299 9.86 27.70 -2.55
N GLU A 300 8.52 27.72 -2.68
CA GLU A 300 7.88 28.04 -3.94
C GLU A 300 8.29 29.48 -4.30
N LEU A 301 9.31 29.67 -5.14
CA LEU A 301 9.60 30.98 -5.72
C LEU A 301 8.58 31.29 -6.83
N PRO A 302 8.08 32.53 -6.90
CA PRO A 302 6.73 32.84 -7.34
C PRO A 302 6.61 32.94 -8.87
N TRP A 303 5.73 32.15 -9.48
CA TRP A 303 5.22 32.44 -10.84
C TRP A 303 3.79 33.00 -10.87
N ASN A 304 3.08 33.03 -9.75
CA ASN A 304 1.93 33.93 -9.58
C ASN A 304 1.75 34.30 -8.10
N SER A 305 1.86 35.59 -7.81
CA SER A 305 1.67 36.17 -6.48
C SER A 305 0.18 36.19 -6.08
N VAL A 306 -0.42 35.02 -5.90
CA VAL A 306 -1.68 34.82 -5.17
C VAL A 306 -1.58 33.53 -4.35
N PHE A 307 -0.54 33.40 -3.54
CA PHE A 307 -0.42 32.32 -2.56
C PHE A 307 -0.37 32.84 -1.13
N ASP A 308 -0.99 32.06 -0.26
CA ASP A 308 -1.11 32.27 1.17
C ASP A 308 0.28 32.33 1.84
N PRO A 309 0.63 33.46 2.51
CA PRO A 309 1.86 33.60 3.28
C PRO A 309 2.14 32.47 4.28
N LEU A 310 1.10 31.73 4.71
CA LEU A 310 1.22 30.66 5.71
C LEU A 310 1.88 29.38 5.16
N THR A 311 1.60 28.98 3.92
CA THR A 311 2.21 27.77 3.31
C THR A 311 3.72 27.92 3.12
N ASN A 312 4.16 29.11 2.71
CA ASN A 312 5.56 29.44 2.51
C ASN A 312 6.34 29.51 3.85
N PHE A 313 5.65 29.70 4.97
CA PHE A 313 6.26 29.80 6.30
C PHE A 313 6.45 28.44 7.00
N LEU A 314 5.65 27.43 6.65
CA LEU A 314 5.54 26.17 7.42
C LEU A 314 6.28 24.96 6.80
N PHE A 315 6.82 25.07 5.59
CA PHE A 315 7.49 23.95 4.92
C PHE A 315 8.75 24.33 4.14
N THR A 316 9.10 25.62 4.12
CA THR A 316 10.15 26.10 3.21
C THR A 316 11.44 26.36 3.94
N THR A 317 12.48 25.64 3.54
CA THR A 317 13.83 25.87 4.01
C THR A 317 14.56 26.84 3.08
N ARG A 318 15.42 27.71 3.62
CA ARG A 318 16.26 28.59 2.79
C ARG A 318 17.27 27.83 1.92
N GLU A 319 17.52 26.57 2.24
CA GLU A 319 18.43 25.65 1.54
C GLU A 319 17.64 24.35 1.26
N PRO A 320 17.53 23.87 0.01
CA PRO A 320 16.83 22.61 -0.31
C PRO A 320 17.52 21.42 0.37
N ARG A 321 16.75 20.57 1.07
CA ARG A 321 17.27 19.44 1.88
C ARG A 321 16.79 18.04 1.43
N ARG A 322 16.66 17.85 0.11
CA ARG A 322 16.07 16.66 -0.52
C ARG A 322 17.07 15.69 -1.12
N THR A 323 18.35 15.77 -0.73
CA THR A 323 19.38 15.00 -1.44
C THR A 323 19.13 13.50 -1.37
N TYR A 324 18.68 12.98 -0.22
CA TYR A 324 18.33 11.57 -0.09
C TYR A 324 17.24 11.18 -1.09
N GLU A 325 16.16 11.96 -1.15
CA GLU A 325 15.02 11.70 -2.04
C GLU A 325 15.45 11.59 -3.51
N LEU A 326 16.11 12.65 -3.96
CA LEU A 326 16.56 12.76 -5.34
C LEU A 326 17.60 11.68 -5.68
N TRP A 327 18.42 11.29 -4.69
CA TRP A 327 19.45 10.28 -4.86
C TRP A 327 18.87 8.87 -5.00
N THR A 328 17.94 8.44 -4.16
CA THR A 328 17.38 7.09 -4.34
C THR A 328 16.48 7.04 -5.58
N ASN A 329 15.74 8.12 -5.89
CA ASN A 329 14.96 8.22 -7.12
C ASN A 329 15.86 8.09 -8.37
N PHE A 330 17.01 8.78 -8.39
CA PHE A 330 18.01 8.63 -9.45
C PHE A 330 18.48 7.18 -9.58
N ARG A 331 18.73 6.49 -8.46
CA ARG A 331 19.19 5.09 -8.45
C ARG A 331 18.10 4.10 -8.87
N ALA A 332 16.83 4.37 -8.55
CA ALA A 332 15.68 3.54 -8.88
C ALA A 332 15.25 3.69 -10.34
N ALA A 333 15.41 4.88 -10.92
CA ALA A 333 14.96 5.17 -12.26
C ALA A 333 15.82 4.53 -13.35
N SER A 334 15.16 4.14 -14.44
CA SER A 334 15.78 3.52 -15.61
C SER A 334 16.26 4.50 -16.68
N GLU A 335 15.82 5.76 -16.63
CA GLU A 335 16.15 6.79 -17.61
C GLU A 335 16.68 8.07 -16.94
N ILE A 336 17.87 8.51 -17.38
CA ILE A 336 18.51 9.75 -16.97
C ILE A 336 17.86 10.97 -17.65
N SER A 337 17.13 10.75 -18.75
CA SER A 337 16.47 11.76 -19.60
C SER A 337 15.03 12.10 -19.20
N GLY A 338 14.70 12.02 -17.90
CA GLY A 338 13.39 12.37 -17.36
C GLY A 338 12.94 13.82 -17.70
N PRO A 339 11.67 14.17 -17.43
CA PRO A 339 11.06 15.41 -17.91
C PRO A 339 11.88 16.65 -17.53
N LEU A 340 11.92 17.64 -18.44
CA LEU A 340 12.71 18.87 -18.30
C LEU A 340 12.47 19.54 -16.94
N GLY A 341 13.53 19.79 -16.16
CA GLY A 341 13.38 20.42 -14.86
C GLY A 341 14.50 20.21 -13.83
N GLU A 342 14.13 20.43 -12.57
CA GLU A 342 15.00 20.23 -11.40
C GLU A 342 15.46 18.77 -11.32
N ASP A 343 14.58 17.79 -11.52
CA ASP A 343 14.93 16.36 -11.52
C ASP A 343 15.91 16.02 -12.63
N ALA A 344 15.71 16.53 -13.85
CA ALA A 344 16.65 16.34 -14.94
C ALA A 344 18.03 16.96 -14.62
N ALA A 345 18.05 18.11 -13.93
CA ALA A 345 19.28 18.74 -13.48
C ALA A 345 19.99 17.91 -12.40
N TRP A 346 19.27 17.41 -11.40
CA TRP A 346 19.82 16.52 -10.36
C TRP A 346 20.29 15.19 -10.93
N ARG A 347 19.51 14.55 -11.80
CA ARG A 347 19.90 13.31 -12.49
C ARG A 347 21.14 13.51 -13.35
N THR A 348 21.25 14.65 -14.04
CA THR A 348 22.46 15.00 -14.81
C THR A 348 23.66 15.20 -13.88
N LEU A 349 23.47 15.91 -12.76
CA LEU A 349 24.51 16.13 -11.75
C LEU A 349 24.98 14.79 -11.16
N PHE A 350 24.06 13.95 -10.73
CA PHE A 350 24.34 12.64 -10.16
C PHE A 350 24.98 11.69 -11.16
N ALA A 351 24.53 11.69 -12.42
CA ALA A 351 25.17 10.92 -13.48
C ALA A 351 26.63 11.34 -13.67
N SER A 352 26.93 12.65 -13.59
CA SER A 352 28.32 13.12 -13.69
C SER A 352 29.20 12.69 -12.50
N ALA A 353 28.61 12.51 -11.31
CA ALA A 353 29.31 12.11 -10.09
C ALA A 353 29.42 10.57 -9.93
N ALA A 354 28.45 9.81 -10.46
CA ALA A 354 28.32 8.37 -10.23
C ALA A 354 27.94 7.62 -11.52
N THR A 355 28.91 7.49 -12.43
CA THR A 355 28.79 6.66 -13.65
C THR A 355 29.63 5.37 -13.53
N PRO A 356 29.04 4.18 -13.77
CA PRO A 356 27.62 3.95 -14.04
C PRO A 356 26.73 4.20 -12.81
N GLN A 357 25.45 4.48 -13.04
CA GLN A 357 24.44 4.69 -11.98
C GLN A 357 24.47 3.51 -10.97
N PRO A 358 24.60 3.78 -9.66
CA PRO A 358 24.58 2.73 -8.64
C PRO A 358 23.19 2.08 -8.55
N PRO A 359 23.07 0.74 -8.66
CA PRO A 359 21.77 0.07 -8.59
C PRO A 359 21.18 0.15 -7.16
N ILE A 360 19.86 0.15 -7.04
CA ILE A 360 19.16 0.00 -5.75
C ILE A 360 19.38 -1.41 -5.19
N VAL A 361 19.71 -1.52 -3.90
CA VAL A 361 19.76 -2.80 -3.18
C VAL A 361 18.37 -3.12 -2.65
N THR A 362 17.78 -4.22 -3.14
CA THR A 362 16.43 -4.68 -2.73
C THR A 362 16.49 -5.68 -1.56
N GLY A 363 17.60 -6.41 -1.45
CA GLY A 363 17.98 -7.24 -0.30
C GLY A 363 16.97 -8.33 0.12
N ASN A 364 17.32 -9.07 1.17
CA ASN A 364 16.53 -10.20 1.71
C ASN A 364 16.33 -10.06 3.23
N TYR A 365 16.10 -8.84 3.72
CA TYR A 365 15.80 -8.62 5.15
C TYR A 365 14.61 -9.49 5.57
N PRO A 366 14.59 -10.11 6.77
CA PRO A 366 13.45 -10.94 7.19
C PRO A 366 12.12 -10.16 7.15
N LYS A 367 11.01 -10.85 6.90
CA LYS A 367 9.68 -10.24 6.86
C LYS A 367 9.12 -10.16 8.29
N PRO A 368 9.11 -8.98 8.95
CA PRO A 368 8.58 -8.88 10.30
C PRO A 368 7.05 -8.99 10.29
N MET A 369 6.50 -9.54 11.36
CA MET A 369 5.06 -9.59 11.62
C MET A 369 4.75 -8.91 12.95
N PHE A 370 3.66 -8.15 12.99
CA PHE A 370 3.21 -7.45 14.18
C PHE A 370 1.73 -7.66 14.43
N SER A 371 1.28 -7.54 15.69
CA SER A 371 -0.10 -7.79 16.10
C SER A 371 -1.10 -6.73 15.65
N LEU A 372 -0.63 -5.55 15.21
CA LEU A 372 -1.45 -4.42 14.75
C LEU A 372 -0.77 -3.68 13.59
N PRO A 373 -1.54 -3.07 12.66
CA PRO A 373 -0.99 -2.41 11.48
C PRO A 373 -0.10 -1.21 11.81
N VAL A 374 -0.41 -0.44 12.87
CA VAL A 374 0.43 0.70 13.32
C VAL A 374 1.85 0.26 13.70
N LYS A 375 2.04 -0.97 14.17
CA LYS A 375 3.34 -1.47 14.63
C LYS A 375 4.38 -1.64 13.53
N TYR A 376 3.94 -1.77 12.29
CA TYR A 376 4.84 -1.71 11.13
C TYR A 376 5.51 -0.34 11.03
N PHE A 377 4.81 0.73 11.40
CA PHE A 377 5.36 2.09 11.49
C PHE A 377 6.12 2.29 12.81
N THR A 378 5.47 2.01 13.95
CA THR A 378 6.04 2.23 15.28
C THR A 378 5.43 1.37 16.39
N THR A 379 6.25 0.95 17.35
CA THR A 379 5.79 0.30 18.59
C THR A 379 5.81 1.25 19.79
N LYS A 380 5.79 2.58 19.54
CA LYS A 380 5.81 3.62 20.59
C LYS A 380 4.80 3.38 21.72
N PHE A 381 3.60 2.89 21.41
CA PHE A 381 2.57 2.68 22.42
C PHE A 381 2.92 1.52 23.37
N ASP A 382 3.59 0.47 22.88
CA ASP A 382 4.08 -0.65 23.70
C ASP A 382 5.27 -0.19 24.56
N GLU A 383 6.12 0.69 24.03
CA GLU A 383 7.35 1.15 24.68
C GLU A 383 7.46 2.70 24.76
N PRO A 384 6.56 3.39 25.50
CA PRO A 384 6.49 4.85 25.48
C PRO A 384 7.76 5.52 26.03
N GLY A 385 8.39 4.93 27.05
CA GLY A 385 9.58 5.48 27.71
C GLY A 385 10.93 4.92 27.21
N THR A 386 10.93 3.98 26.26
CA THR A 386 12.17 3.28 25.86
C THR A 386 12.33 3.24 24.33
N PRO A 387 12.69 4.36 23.67
CA PRO A 387 12.86 4.43 22.22
C PRO A 387 13.82 3.39 21.64
N ALA A 388 14.83 2.95 22.40
CA ALA A 388 15.78 1.92 21.97
C ALA A 388 15.15 0.52 21.83
N ALA A 389 14.04 0.23 22.51
CA ALA A 389 13.35 -1.06 22.47
C ALA A 389 12.30 -1.15 21.35
N ARG A 390 11.99 -0.03 20.69
CA ARG A 390 10.94 0.05 19.67
C ARG A 390 11.36 -0.54 18.33
N ARG A 391 10.41 -1.11 17.61
CA ARG A 391 10.62 -2.06 16.51
C ARG A 391 9.98 -1.68 15.18
N GLY A 392 9.16 -0.64 15.13
CA GLY A 392 8.60 -0.20 13.85
C GLY A 392 9.67 0.37 12.93
N LEU A 393 9.38 0.48 11.63
CA LEU A 393 10.33 0.98 10.66
C LEU A 393 10.72 2.44 10.94
N ALA A 394 9.77 3.28 11.39
CA ALA A 394 10.08 4.64 11.81
C ALA A 394 11.03 4.68 13.01
N ASP A 395 10.84 3.78 13.99
CA ASP A 395 11.70 3.67 15.16
C ASP A 395 13.13 3.26 14.78
N PHE A 396 13.26 2.32 13.85
CA PHE A 396 14.56 1.89 13.32
C PHE A 396 15.26 3.05 12.61
N THR A 397 14.58 3.71 11.67
CA THR A 397 15.17 4.78 10.86
C THR A 397 15.58 5.97 11.72
N ASN A 398 14.70 6.46 12.59
CA ASN A 398 14.96 7.61 13.47
C ASN A 398 16.19 7.37 14.37
N ARG A 399 16.29 6.16 14.96
CA ARG A 399 17.34 5.79 15.91
C ARG A 399 18.72 5.63 15.27
N ASN A 400 18.77 5.27 13.98
CA ASN A 400 19.99 4.82 13.32
C ASN A 400 20.60 5.82 12.36
N PHE A 401 19.86 6.84 11.92
CA PHE A 401 20.30 7.74 10.87
C PHE A 401 20.05 9.21 11.22
N TYR A 402 20.95 10.07 10.72
CA TYR A 402 20.70 11.51 10.64
C TYR A 402 19.97 11.85 9.34
N SER A 403 19.26 12.97 9.37
CA SER A 403 18.79 13.68 8.18
C SER A 403 19.57 15.01 8.03
N GLU A 404 19.52 15.63 6.86
CA GLU A 404 20.28 16.85 6.53
C GLU A 404 20.06 18.00 7.51
N GLY A 405 18.81 18.25 7.87
CA GLY A 405 18.44 19.35 8.76
C GLY A 405 18.46 19.02 10.24
N THR A 406 18.55 17.74 10.61
CA THR A 406 18.55 17.31 12.02
C THR A 406 19.84 16.61 12.46
N GLN A 407 20.87 16.67 11.62
CA GLN A 407 22.20 16.17 11.94
C GLN A 407 22.74 16.84 13.22
N PHE A 408 23.10 16.02 14.21
CA PHE A 408 23.51 16.45 15.55
C PHE A 408 22.47 17.31 16.30
N SER A 409 21.18 17.23 15.96
CA SER A 409 20.13 17.86 16.76
C SER A 409 19.99 17.15 18.12
N SER A 410 19.71 17.93 19.17
CA SER A 410 19.35 17.44 20.50
C SER A 410 17.89 17.02 20.63
N ASP A 411 17.06 17.25 19.61
CA ASP A 411 15.63 16.88 19.63
C ASP A 411 15.44 15.36 19.61
N TYR A 412 16.45 14.63 19.12
CA TYR A 412 16.43 13.18 19.02
C TYR A 412 17.50 12.58 19.93
N PRO A 413 17.19 11.51 20.68
CA PRO A 413 18.16 10.87 21.58
C PRO A 413 19.26 10.12 20.82
N SER A 414 19.00 9.73 19.57
CA SER A 414 19.88 8.89 18.75
C SER A 414 19.73 9.19 17.24
N PRO A 415 20.81 9.11 16.45
CA PRO A 415 22.19 9.14 16.94
C PRO A 415 22.44 10.45 17.73
N PRO A 416 23.33 10.44 18.74
CA PRO A 416 23.44 11.53 19.71
C PRO A 416 23.87 12.86 19.07
N ALA A 417 23.57 13.98 19.73
CA ALA A 417 23.97 15.33 19.33
C ALA A 417 25.48 15.63 19.48
N ASP A 418 26.35 14.61 19.40
CA ASP A 418 27.79 14.74 19.63
C ASP A 418 28.58 14.93 18.32
N ARG A 419 29.00 16.16 18.08
CA ARG A 419 29.84 16.54 16.93
C ARG A 419 31.28 16.04 17.02
N THR A 420 31.74 15.70 18.23
CA THR A 420 33.10 15.20 18.45
C THR A 420 33.23 13.72 18.12
N ALA A 421 32.09 13.01 17.98
CA ALA A 421 32.02 11.57 17.73
C ALA A 421 32.73 10.73 18.81
N THR A 422 32.59 11.13 20.07
CA THR A 422 33.12 10.45 21.26
C THR A 422 32.04 9.80 22.12
N ALA A 423 30.76 10.08 21.83
CA ALA A 423 29.62 9.49 22.51
C ALA A 423 29.62 7.95 22.43
N PRO A 424 29.13 7.24 23.47
CA PRO A 424 28.96 5.80 23.42
C PRO A 424 28.17 5.35 22.19
N GLY A 425 28.72 4.40 21.44
CA GLY A 425 28.14 3.91 20.19
C GLY A 425 28.64 4.62 18.93
N MET A 426 29.36 5.73 19.06
CA MET A 426 30.06 6.38 17.95
C MET A 426 31.52 5.96 17.87
N SER A 427 32.05 5.98 16.65
CA SER A 427 33.49 5.84 16.39
C SER A 427 33.86 6.58 15.12
N VAL A 428 35.12 7.00 14.98
CA VAL A 428 35.62 7.64 13.77
C VAL A 428 36.64 6.75 13.10
N VAL A 429 36.51 6.58 11.78
CA VAL A 429 37.49 5.88 10.96
C VAL A 429 38.02 6.81 9.86
N ASN A 430 39.30 6.65 9.51
CA ASN A 430 39.86 7.29 8.34
C ASN A 430 39.57 6.41 7.12
N SER A 431 38.82 6.92 6.15
CA SER A 431 38.55 6.26 4.88
C SER A 431 39.39 6.89 3.78
N ILE A 432 39.84 6.09 2.81
CA ILE A 432 40.55 6.59 1.63
C ILE A 432 39.49 7.06 0.63
N TYR A 433 39.39 8.37 0.44
CA TYR A 433 38.44 8.97 -0.49
C TYR A 433 38.95 8.90 -1.95
N GLY A 434 40.25 9.15 -2.16
CA GLY A 434 40.83 9.10 -3.49
C GLY A 434 42.32 9.42 -3.53
N GLN A 435 42.90 9.36 -4.73
CA GLN A 435 44.25 9.84 -5.02
C GLN A 435 44.15 11.20 -5.71
N VAL A 436 44.93 12.17 -5.23
CA VAL A 436 45.11 13.47 -5.88
C VAL A 436 46.51 13.50 -6.48
N ASP A 437 46.59 13.66 -7.80
CA ASP A 437 47.87 13.65 -8.50
C ASP A 437 48.80 14.76 -7.96
N GLY A 438 50.00 14.36 -7.55
CA GLY A 438 50.99 15.26 -6.93
C GLY A 438 50.78 15.53 -5.43
N PHE A 439 49.64 15.17 -4.85
CA PHE A 439 49.32 15.42 -3.42
C PHE A 439 49.07 14.13 -2.61
N GLY A 440 48.94 12.98 -3.27
CA GLY A 440 48.81 11.67 -2.63
C GLY A 440 47.38 11.31 -2.23
N THR A 441 47.25 10.44 -1.22
CA THR A 441 45.95 9.90 -0.78
C THR A 441 45.15 10.94 0.00
N LEU A 442 43.99 11.34 -0.53
CA LEU A 442 42.99 12.05 0.25
C LEU A 442 42.29 11.08 1.18
N THR A 443 42.35 11.38 2.47
CA THR A 443 41.64 10.63 3.51
C THR A 443 40.51 11.49 4.07
N GLU A 444 39.37 10.87 4.29
CA GLU A 444 38.22 11.48 4.95
C GLU A 444 38.00 10.85 6.32
N ARG A 445 37.37 11.60 7.24
CA ARG A 445 37.01 11.09 8.56
C ARG A 445 35.53 10.75 8.59
N VAL A 446 35.20 9.46 8.63
CA VAL A 446 33.81 9.00 8.64
C VAL A 446 33.39 8.70 10.07
N VAL A 447 32.27 9.28 10.49
CA VAL A 447 31.62 8.99 11.77
C VAL A 447 30.72 7.77 11.60
N LEU A 448 30.97 6.74 12.38
CA LEU A 448 30.21 5.50 12.40
C LEU A 448 29.33 5.40 13.64
N TRP A 449 28.20 4.72 13.51
CA TRP A 449 27.22 4.46 14.56
C TRP A 449 26.93 2.97 14.71
N ASN A 450 26.84 2.50 15.95
CA ASN A 450 26.39 1.14 16.24
C ASN A 450 24.92 0.99 15.83
N LYS A 451 24.68 0.19 14.78
CA LYS A 451 23.33 -0.16 14.33
C LYS A 451 22.54 -0.81 15.47
N VAL A 452 21.29 -0.38 15.67
CA VAL A 452 20.33 -0.96 16.61
C VAL A 452 19.08 -1.41 15.86
N ASP A 453 19.00 -2.71 15.57
CA ASP A 453 17.86 -3.38 14.95
C ASP A 453 17.16 -4.27 15.98
N THR A 454 16.08 -3.77 16.58
CA THR A 454 15.37 -4.49 17.64
C THR A 454 14.34 -5.48 17.08
N ALA A 455 13.87 -5.27 15.84
CA ALA A 455 12.94 -6.19 15.18
C ALA A 455 13.66 -7.46 14.71
N GLU A 456 14.86 -7.32 14.14
CA GLU A 456 15.68 -8.44 13.67
C GLU A 456 17.15 -8.26 14.07
N PRO A 457 17.52 -8.52 15.35
CA PRO A 457 18.87 -8.29 15.86
C PRO A 457 19.98 -9.08 15.13
N THR A 458 19.61 -10.22 14.53
CA THR A 458 20.53 -11.08 13.77
C THR A 458 20.61 -10.71 12.29
N ALA A 459 19.82 -9.75 11.81
CA ALA A 459 19.86 -9.34 10.41
C ALA A 459 21.22 -8.70 10.09
N THR A 460 21.90 -9.27 9.09
CA THR A 460 23.14 -8.72 8.55
C THR A 460 22.83 -7.77 7.40
N ASP A 461 23.54 -6.65 7.35
CA ASP A 461 23.48 -5.71 6.24
C ASP A 461 24.80 -5.77 5.47
N PRO A 462 24.89 -6.51 4.35
CA PRO A 462 26.11 -6.61 3.55
C PRO A 462 26.76 -5.25 3.20
N PRO A 463 26.00 -4.17 2.90
CA PRO A 463 26.55 -2.83 2.69
C PRO A 463 27.37 -2.28 3.87
N LEU A 464 27.14 -2.77 5.09
CA LEU A 464 27.86 -2.33 6.30
C LEU A 464 29.14 -3.15 6.57
N ASN A 465 29.45 -4.18 5.79
CA ASN A 465 30.67 -5.00 5.97
C ASN A 465 31.97 -4.17 5.99
N PRO A 466 32.17 -3.17 5.09
CA PRO A 466 33.36 -2.30 5.13
C PRO A 466 33.48 -1.47 6.42
N PHE A 467 32.38 -1.29 7.13
CA PHE A 467 32.28 -0.51 8.36
C PHE A 467 32.13 -1.40 9.60
N ALA A 468 32.49 -2.69 9.50
CA ALA A 468 32.35 -3.69 10.57
C ALA A 468 30.93 -3.76 11.16
N GLY A 469 29.91 -3.63 10.30
CA GLY A 469 28.50 -3.68 10.68
C GLY A 469 27.95 -2.38 11.27
N ARG A 470 28.73 -1.29 11.29
CA ARG A 470 28.31 0.03 11.77
C ARG A 470 27.82 0.91 10.62
N ILE A 471 26.92 1.83 10.93
CA ILE A 471 26.33 2.77 9.97
C ILE A 471 27.25 3.98 9.81
N PRO A 472 27.71 4.32 8.59
CA PRO A 472 28.39 5.59 8.35
C PRO A 472 27.38 6.74 8.33
N LEU A 473 27.42 7.60 9.34
CA LEU A 473 26.46 8.69 9.53
C LEU A 473 26.79 9.93 8.70
N THR A 474 28.07 10.33 8.69
CA THR A 474 28.52 11.59 8.10
C THR A 474 30.04 11.59 7.93
N THR A 475 30.55 12.40 7.01
CA THR A 475 31.97 12.72 6.88
C THR A 475 32.28 14.04 7.61
N GLN A 476 33.26 14.01 8.51
CA GLN A 476 33.81 15.19 9.17
C GLN A 476 34.78 15.94 8.25
N SER A 477 34.69 17.27 8.26
CA SER A 477 35.68 18.12 7.58
C SER A 477 37.08 17.91 8.19
N ILE A 478 38.10 17.87 7.35
CA ILE A 478 39.51 17.86 7.79
C ILE A 478 39.96 19.23 8.33
N TRP A 479 39.15 20.28 8.13
CA TRP A 479 39.41 21.66 8.53
C TRP A 479 38.71 22.07 9.84
N LEU A 480 38.40 21.10 10.71
CA LEU A 480 37.83 21.39 12.03
C LEU A 480 38.76 22.33 12.82
N PRO A 481 38.24 23.39 13.46
CA PRO A 481 39.06 24.23 14.32
C PRO A 481 39.61 23.36 15.45
N THR A 482 40.95 23.30 15.53
CA THR A 482 41.64 22.68 16.66
C THR A 482 41.27 23.40 17.95
N PRO A 483 41.17 22.70 19.10
CA PRO A 483 40.99 23.35 20.38
C PRO A 483 42.13 24.37 20.60
N GLY A 484 41.82 25.67 20.62
CA GLY A 484 42.78 26.76 20.79
C GLY A 484 43.08 27.61 19.53
N ALA A 485 42.54 27.27 18.36
CA ALA A 485 42.57 28.16 17.20
C ALA A 485 41.56 29.31 17.39
N LEU A 486 41.96 30.55 17.09
CA LEU A 486 41.07 31.71 17.11
C LEU A 486 39.85 31.43 16.23
N PRO A 487 38.61 31.73 16.69
CA PRO A 487 37.44 31.55 15.84
C PRO A 487 37.61 32.39 14.58
N PRO A 488 37.47 31.79 13.37
CA PRO A 488 37.52 32.57 12.15
C PRO A 488 36.40 33.63 12.17
N PRO A 489 36.61 34.80 11.54
CA PRO A 489 35.66 35.91 11.56
C PRO A 489 34.33 35.64 10.83
N TYR A 490 34.14 34.43 10.29
CA TYR A 490 32.93 33.97 9.62
C TYR A 490 32.50 32.62 10.20
N PRO A 491 31.19 32.33 10.32
CA PRO A 491 30.71 31.01 10.68
C PRO A 491 31.26 30.01 9.67
N LEU A 492 32.12 29.08 10.11
CA LEU A 492 32.62 28.02 9.22
C LEU A 492 31.42 27.22 8.69
N PRO A 493 31.41 26.89 7.38
CA PRO A 493 30.44 25.94 6.84
C PRO A 493 30.58 24.59 7.55
N ALA A 494 29.49 23.83 7.57
CA ALA A 494 29.26 22.67 8.44
C ALA A 494 30.52 21.83 8.72
N ALA A 495 30.80 21.61 10.01
CA ALA A 495 31.87 20.75 10.52
C ALA A 495 31.81 19.29 10.00
N SER A 496 30.69 18.88 9.41
CA SER A 496 30.45 17.57 8.82
C SER A 496 29.37 17.65 7.73
N THR A 497 29.36 16.69 6.80
CA THR A 497 28.38 16.60 5.70
C THR A 497 27.93 15.15 5.51
N ILE A 498 26.69 14.93 5.08
CA ILE A 498 26.22 13.61 4.63
C ILE A 498 26.47 13.55 3.12
N SER A 499 27.41 12.72 2.68
CA SER A 499 27.77 12.60 1.27
C SER A 499 26.94 11.52 0.56
N LEU A 500 27.04 11.46 -0.77
CA LEU A 500 26.39 10.42 -1.60
C LEU A 500 26.79 9.00 -1.17
N ASP A 501 27.99 8.78 -0.64
CA ASP A 501 28.40 7.46 -0.15
C ASP A 501 27.64 7.08 1.13
N GLN A 502 27.40 8.05 2.03
CA GLN A 502 26.53 7.83 3.17
C GLN A 502 25.08 7.63 2.73
N TYR A 503 24.53 8.46 1.84
CA TYR A 503 23.16 8.27 1.33
C TYR A 503 22.96 6.92 0.64
N THR A 504 23.96 6.47 -0.11
CA THR A 504 23.96 5.13 -0.72
C THR A 504 23.87 4.05 0.35
N THR A 505 24.71 4.14 1.38
CA THR A 505 24.69 3.17 2.49
C THR A 505 23.39 3.23 3.30
N GLN A 506 22.84 4.43 3.53
CA GLN A 506 21.55 4.62 4.18
C GLN A 506 20.45 3.89 3.40
N ALA A 507 20.31 4.18 2.11
CA ALA A 507 19.33 3.54 1.24
C ALA A 507 19.53 2.02 1.15
N ASP A 508 20.76 1.53 1.10
CA ASP A 508 21.05 0.09 0.98
C ASP A 508 20.74 -0.70 2.26
N VAL A 509 20.58 -0.02 3.40
CA VAL A 509 20.11 -0.59 4.66
C VAL A 509 18.59 -0.42 4.80
N LEU A 510 18.05 0.72 4.38
CA LEU A 510 16.65 1.10 4.60
C LEU A 510 15.69 0.49 3.57
N ILE A 511 16.03 0.46 2.29
CA ILE A 511 15.15 -0.05 1.23
C ILE A 511 14.82 -1.54 1.40
N PRO A 512 15.78 -2.45 1.70
CA PRO A 512 15.44 -3.84 1.97
C PRO A 512 14.48 -4.04 3.15
N ARG A 513 14.56 -3.17 4.16
CA ARG A 513 13.64 -3.17 5.29
C ARG A 513 12.27 -2.65 4.87
N ALA A 514 12.20 -1.53 4.16
CA ALA A 514 10.94 -0.98 3.62
C ALA A 514 10.18 -2.02 2.78
N ILE A 515 10.88 -2.74 1.91
CA ILE A 515 10.32 -3.83 1.11
C ILE A 515 9.76 -4.96 2.00
N SER A 516 10.49 -5.34 3.05
CA SER A 516 10.12 -6.47 3.91
C SER A 516 8.99 -6.12 4.88
N TYR A 517 9.01 -4.92 5.45
CA TYR A 517 7.92 -4.38 6.25
C TYR A 517 6.66 -4.20 5.39
N GLY A 518 6.81 -3.70 4.15
CA GLY A 518 5.71 -3.61 3.19
C GLY A 518 5.12 -4.98 2.85
N ALA A 519 5.95 -5.98 2.55
CA ALA A 519 5.49 -7.35 2.33
C ALA A 519 4.77 -7.93 3.57
N GLY A 520 5.30 -7.69 4.78
CA GLY A 520 4.66 -8.10 6.03
C GLY A 520 3.32 -7.42 6.26
N LEU A 521 3.18 -6.14 5.91
CA LEU A 521 1.94 -5.39 6.03
C LEU A 521 0.88 -5.92 5.04
N ILE A 522 1.28 -6.23 3.80
CA ILE A 522 0.41 -6.88 2.81
C ILE A 522 -0.08 -8.24 3.34
N ASP A 523 0.83 -9.06 3.87
CA ASP A 523 0.48 -10.34 4.46
C ASP A 523 -0.51 -10.17 5.61
N TYR A 524 -0.28 -9.19 6.47
CA TYR A 524 -1.17 -8.86 7.59
C TYR A 524 -2.56 -8.42 7.11
N PHE A 525 -2.65 -7.61 6.06
CA PHE A 525 -3.91 -7.18 5.47
C PHE A 525 -4.73 -8.40 4.99
N PHE A 526 -4.10 -9.38 4.36
CA PHE A 526 -4.80 -10.57 3.83
C PHE A 526 -4.66 -11.84 4.72
N ARG A 527 -4.29 -11.69 5.99
CA ARG A 527 -3.93 -12.82 6.86
C ARG A 527 -5.11 -13.71 7.25
N GLY A 528 -6.32 -13.14 7.34
CA GLY A 528 -7.48 -13.82 7.89
C GLY A 528 -7.87 -15.04 7.06
N GLN A 529 -7.94 -16.19 7.70
CA GLN A 529 -8.23 -17.47 7.07
C GLN A 529 -9.30 -18.24 7.83
N LEU A 530 -10.29 -18.74 7.10
CA LEU A 530 -11.29 -19.66 7.59
C LEU A 530 -11.09 -21.01 6.89
N ALA A 531 -11.23 -22.10 7.64
CA ALA A 531 -11.35 -23.42 7.06
C ALA A 531 -12.84 -23.75 6.93
N VAL A 532 -13.26 -24.09 5.70
CA VAL A 532 -14.62 -24.49 5.36
C VAL A 532 -14.58 -25.97 5.01
N ASP A 533 -15.33 -26.79 5.76
CA ASP A 533 -15.43 -28.22 5.52
C ASP A 533 -16.88 -28.61 5.24
N SER A 534 -17.17 -28.90 3.97
CA SER A 534 -18.49 -29.38 3.52
C SER A 534 -18.65 -30.89 3.69
N VAL A 535 -17.56 -31.65 3.74
CA VAL A 535 -17.55 -33.12 3.86
C VAL A 535 -17.78 -33.53 5.31
N ALA A 536 -17.35 -32.70 6.26
CA ALA A 536 -17.61 -32.90 7.68
C ALA A 536 -19.08 -32.67 8.08
N VAL A 537 -19.93 -32.14 7.20
CA VAL A 537 -21.37 -32.04 7.46
C VAL A 537 -21.91 -33.48 7.65
N PRO A 538 -22.43 -33.88 8.83
CA PRO A 538 -22.68 -35.29 9.15
C PRO A 538 -23.64 -36.03 8.22
N GLN A 539 -24.46 -35.30 7.47
CA GLN A 539 -25.43 -35.85 6.51
C GLN A 539 -24.92 -35.84 5.06
N GLY A 540 -23.77 -35.22 4.77
CA GLY A 540 -23.27 -35.01 3.40
C GLY A 540 -24.13 -34.09 2.53
N VAL A 541 -25.18 -33.49 3.09
CA VAL A 541 -26.12 -32.59 2.41
C VAL A 541 -25.90 -31.17 2.90
N VAL A 542 -25.42 -30.30 2.01
CA VAL A 542 -25.15 -28.88 2.32
C VAL A 542 -26.34 -27.96 2.00
N GLY A 543 -27.24 -28.36 1.09
CA GLY A 543 -28.42 -27.60 0.70
C GLY A 543 -29.41 -28.46 -0.08
N VAL A 544 -30.70 -28.11 -0.01
CA VAL A 544 -31.80 -28.82 -0.69
C VAL A 544 -32.77 -27.80 -1.28
N VAL A 545 -33.32 -28.13 -2.44
CA VAL A 545 -34.35 -27.35 -3.14
C VAL A 545 -35.36 -28.33 -3.73
N ASP A 546 -36.64 -28.00 -3.61
CA ASP A 546 -37.72 -28.80 -4.19
C ASP A 546 -38.01 -28.35 -5.62
N GLN A 547 -37.47 -29.10 -6.59
CA GLN A 547 -37.69 -28.88 -8.01
C GLN A 547 -39.11 -29.22 -8.50
N GLY A 548 -39.93 -29.86 -7.67
CA GLY A 548 -41.35 -30.11 -7.99
C GLY A 548 -42.21 -28.85 -7.92
N VAL A 549 -41.71 -27.78 -7.32
CA VAL A 549 -42.41 -26.49 -7.23
C VAL A 549 -42.39 -25.81 -8.60
N THR A 550 -43.59 -25.44 -9.09
CA THR A 550 -43.75 -24.66 -10.32
C THR A 550 -42.94 -23.37 -10.25
N HIS A 551 -42.16 -23.13 -11.29
CA HIS A 551 -41.37 -21.92 -11.46
C HIS A 551 -41.27 -21.57 -12.97
N SER A 552 -41.00 -20.32 -13.28
CA SER A 552 -40.80 -19.81 -14.64
C SER A 552 -39.36 -19.36 -14.84
N VAL A 553 -39.01 -18.90 -16.04
CA VAL A 553 -37.76 -18.20 -16.33
C VAL A 553 -38.13 -16.81 -16.84
N ASP A 554 -37.61 -15.75 -16.21
CA ASP A 554 -37.87 -14.38 -16.62
C ASP A 554 -37.08 -13.97 -17.88
N ALA A 555 -37.37 -12.76 -18.40
CA ALA A 555 -36.71 -12.25 -19.61
C ALA A 555 -35.19 -12.08 -19.45
N GLN A 556 -34.72 -11.95 -18.21
CA GLN A 556 -33.31 -11.86 -17.88
C GLN A 556 -32.68 -13.25 -17.73
N GLY A 557 -33.45 -14.34 -17.73
CA GLY A 557 -32.96 -15.71 -17.59
C GLY A 557 -32.93 -16.24 -16.15
N TYR A 558 -33.58 -15.57 -15.19
CA TYR A 558 -33.65 -16.06 -13.81
C TYR A 558 -34.84 -17.00 -13.62
N PRO A 559 -34.63 -18.16 -13.00
CA PRO A 559 -35.71 -18.98 -12.48
C PRO A 559 -36.49 -18.19 -11.43
N ARG A 560 -37.81 -18.10 -11.57
CA ARG A 560 -38.70 -17.37 -10.64
C ARG A 560 -39.74 -18.29 -10.03
N GLY A 561 -39.82 -18.27 -8.71
CA GLY A 561 -40.88 -18.96 -7.98
C GLY A 561 -42.22 -18.21 -8.13
N ASN A 562 -43.28 -18.83 -7.61
CA ASN A 562 -44.61 -18.19 -7.55
C ASN A 562 -44.63 -16.92 -6.69
N ASP A 563 -43.65 -16.76 -5.79
CA ASP A 563 -43.41 -15.58 -4.96
C ASP A 563 -42.70 -14.43 -5.71
N GLY A 564 -42.31 -14.64 -6.97
CA GLY A 564 -41.54 -13.69 -7.77
C GLY A 564 -40.06 -13.60 -7.37
N LEU A 565 -39.64 -14.33 -6.33
CA LEU A 565 -38.24 -14.41 -5.93
C LEU A 565 -37.47 -15.38 -6.83
N ILE A 566 -36.14 -15.30 -6.77
CA ILE A 566 -35.29 -16.26 -7.46
C ILE A 566 -35.59 -17.66 -6.93
N PHE A 567 -35.89 -18.59 -7.84
CA PHE A 567 -36.07 -19.98 -7.50
C PHE A 567 -34.72 -20.69 -7.40
N GLY A 568 -34.45 -21.31 -6.25
CA GLY A 568 -33.18 -21.95 -5.98
C GLY A 568 -32.96 -22.27 -4.49
N PHE A 569 -31.70 -22.43 -4.10
CA PHE A 569 -31.31 -22.82 -2.75
C PHE A 569 -31.43 -21.63 -1.80
N LYS A 570 -32.24 -21.79 -0.74
CA LYS A 570 -32.48 -20.75 0.28
C LYS A 570 -31.69 -20.98 1.57
N LYS A 571 -31.05 -22.13 1.74
CA LYS A 571 -30.28 -22.46 2.94
C LYS A 571 -29.02 -23.22 2.57
N LEU A 572 -27.94 -22.92 3.28
CA LEU A 572 -26.67 -23.63 3.14
C LEU A 572 -26.11 -23.96 4.52
N ARG A 573 -25.72 -25.20 4.74
CA ARG A 573 -25.08 -25.67 5.98
C ARG A 573 -23.62 -26.00 5.72
N LEU A 574 -22.73 -25.44 6.56
CA LEU A 574 -21.27 -25.63 6.47
C LEU A 574 -20.67 -25.86 7.85
N GLN A 575 -19.60 -26.66 7.95
CA GLN A 575 -18.72 -26.64 9.13
C GLN A 575 -17.57 -25.66 8.92
N LEU A 576 -17.31 -24.86 9.95
CA LEU A 576 -16.34 -23.77 9.87
C LEU A 576 -15.41 -23.78 11.08
N ARG A 577 -14.19 -23.27 10.89
CA ARG A 577 -13.33 -22.78 11.97
C ARG A 577 -12.47 -21.63 11.49
N ASN A 578 -12.02 -20.81 12.43
CA ASN A 578 -10.97 -19.85 12.19
C ASN A 578 -9.62 -20.58 12.12
N SER A 579 -8.99 -20.58 10.95
CA SER A 579 -7.69 -21.20 10.71
C SER A 579 -6.56 -20.17 10.58
N THR A 580 -6.83 -18.90 10.92
CA THR A 580 -5.81 -17.85 10.92
C THR A 580 -4.66 -18.22 11.85
N ALA A 581 -3.43 -18.19 11.34
CA ALA A 581 -2.25 -18.53 12.12
C ALA A 581 -1.96 -17.45 13.19
N PRO A 582 -1.51 -17.82 14.40
CA PRO A 582 -1.03 -16.87 15.39
C PRO A 582 0.14 -16.03 14.87
N ILE A 583 0.24 -14.78 15.32
CA ILE A 583 1.35 -13.89 14.96
C ILE A 583 2.42 -13.99 16.04
N THR A 584 3.67 -14.26 15.64
CA THR A 584 4.82 -14.03 16.52
C THR A 584 5.32 -12.62 16.27
N GLU A 585 5.28 -11.79 17.29
CA GLU A 585 5.63 -10.38 17.21
C GLU A 585 7.13 -10.20 17.00
N ALA A 586 7.51 -9.56 15.89
CA ALA A 586 8.91 -9.34 15.50
C ALA A 586 9.72 -8.72 16.64
N GLY A 587 10.98 -9.13 16.77
CA GLY A 587 11.89 -8.70 17.85
C GLY A 587 11.53 -9.24 19.25
N THR A 588 10.51 -10.09 19.36
CA THR A 588 10.07 -10.68 20.63
C THR A 588 9.82 -12.19 20.47
N ALA A 589 9.50 -12.87 21.57
CA ALA A 589 9.00 -14.24 21.57
C ALA A 589 7.49 -14.31 21.87
N ILE A 590 6.79 -13.17 21.84
CA ILE A 590 5.37 -13.08 22.18
C ILE A 590 4.54 -13.55 21.00
N VAL A 591 3.61 -14.48 21.28
CA VAL A 591 2.68 -15.03 20.31
C VAL A 591 1.29 -14.48 20.58
N PHE A 592 0.69 -13.87 19.56
CA PHE A 592 -0.65 -13.29 19.56
C PHE A 592 -1.63 -14.22 18.82
N PRO A 593 -2.54 -14.91 19.54
CA PRO A 593 -3.61 -15.66 18.92
C PRO A 593 -4.46 -14.74 18.03
N GLN A 594 -4.87 -15.24 16.88
CA GLN A 594 -5.77 -14.56 15.96
C GLN A 594 -7.20 -15.04 16.17
N ALA A 595 -7.64 -15.13 17.43
CA ALA A 595 -9.01 -15.52 17.77
C ALA A 595 -10.01 -14.46 17.28
N VAL A 596 -11.21 -14.88 16.89
CA VAL A 596 -12.28 -13.94 16.49
C VAL A 596 -12.96 -13.34 17.70
N GLY A 597 -13.37 -12.07 17.59
CA GLY A 597 -14.23 -11.38 18.55
C GLY A 597 -15.57 -10.98 17.93
N VAL A 598 -16.12 -9.86 18.39
CA VAL A 598 -17.37 -9.31 17.87
C VAL A 598 -17.23 -9.01 16.37
N GLY A 599 -18.16 -9.52 15.58
CA GLY A 599 -18.16 -9.34 14.14
C GLY A 599 -19.36 -9.95 13.45
N GLN A 600 -19.26 -10.06 12.13
CA GLN A 600 -20.27 -10.61 11.25
C GLN A 600 -19.69 -11.68 10.32
N LEU A 601 -20.51 -12.66 10.00
CA LEU A 601 -20.18 -13.77 9.11
C LEU A 601 -21.26 -13.91 8.04
N VAL A 602 -20.84 -14.01 6.77
CA VAL A 602 -21.73 -14.24 5.62
C VAL A 602 -21.17 -15.36 4.75
N ALA A 603 -22.07 -16.08 4.08
CA ALA A 603 -21.71 -16.96 2.97
C ALA A 603 -22.04 -16.25 1.65
N VAL A 604 -21.09 -16.26 0.73
CA VAL A 604 -21.18 -15.69 -0.61
C VAL A 604 -21.10 -16.84 -1.61
N ALA A 605 -22.23 -17.17 -2.23
CA ALA A 605 -22.26 -18.12 -3.33
C ALA A 605 -21.90 -17.38 -4.61
N ARG A 606 -20.78 -17.73 -5.23
CA ARG A 606 -20.28 -17.14 -6.46
C ARG A 606 -20.50 -18.11 -7.61
N TYR A 607 -21.07 -17.63 -8.71
CA TYR A 607 -21.46 -18.49 -9.82
C TYR A 607 -21.55 -17.74 -11.15
N HIS A 608 -21.56 -18.50 -12.24
CA HIS A 608 -22.12 -18.04 -13.51
C HIS A 608 -23.52 -18.61 -13.65
N ARG A 609 -24.35 -18.01 -14.50
CA ARG A 609 -25.72 -18.48 -14.70
C ARG A 609 -25.85 -19.17 -16.05
N ASN A 610 -26.39 -20.38 -16.05
CA ASN A 610 -26.74 -21.13 -17.25
C ASN A 610 -27.91 -20.41 -17.96
N THR A 611 -27.61 -19.82 -19.11
CA THR A 611 -28.54 -19.03 -19.93
C THR A 611 -29.55 -19.89 -20.70
N CYS A 612 -29.40 -21.21 -20.67
CA CYS A 612 -30.17 -22.17 -21.46
C CYS A 612 -31.16 -22.96 -20.61
N TYR A 613 -31.19 -22.70 -19.31
CA TYR A 613 -32.10 -23.33 -18.37
C TYR A 613 -33.56 -23.05 -18.75
N GLY A 614 -34.35 -24.11 -18.85
CA GLY A 614 -35.81 -24.06 -18.86
C GLY A 614 -36.39 -24.70 -17.60
N SER A 615 -37.61 -24.31 -17.23
CA SER A 615 -38.29 -24.83 -16.04
C SER A 615 -38.63 -26.32 -16.09
N SER A 616 -38.52 -26.96 -17.27
CA SER A 616 -38.61 -28.41 -17.46
C SER A 616 -37.28 -29.14 -17.24
N LEU A 617 -36.27 -28.47 -16.67
CA LEU A 617 -34.87 -28.91 -16.61
C LEU A 617 -34.18 -29.02 -17.98
N SER A 618 -34.82 -28.57 -19.05
CA SER A 618 -34.19 -28.48 -20.36
C SER A 618 -32.98 -27.56 -20.32
N GLY A 619 -31.92 -27.90 -21.04
CA GLY A 619 -30.71 -27.08 -21.10
C GLY A 619 -29.87 -27.13 -19.82
N GLN A 620 -30.14 -28.06 -18.89
CA GLN A 620 -29.20 -28.43 -17.83
C GLN A 620 -28.16 -29.43 -18.34
N ARG A 621 -26.99 -29.44 -17.70
CA ARG A 621 -25.98 -30.46 -17.89
C ARG A 621 -26.45 -31.76 -17.25
N VAL A 622 -26.51 -32.85 -18.01
CA VAL A 622 -27.02 -34.14 -17.52
C VAL A 622 -25.86 -35.13 -17.42
N GLN A 623 -25.60 -35.61 -16.20
CA GLN A 623 -24.70 -36.74 -15.98
C GLN A 623 -25.52 -38.03 -15.99
N HIS A 624 -25.24 -38.90 -16.96
CA HIS A 624 -25.82 -40.24 -16.98
C HIS A 624 -25.01 -41.15 -16.05
N TYR A 625 -25.71 -41.88 -15.19
CA TYR A 625 -25.08 -42.92 -14.39
C TYR A 625 -24.89 -44.16 -15.27
N ALA A 626 -23.66 -44.37 -15.75
CA ALA A 626 -23.26 -45.57 -16.49
C ALA A 626 -22.18 -46.36 -15.69
N PRO A 627 -22.10 -47.70 -15.82
CA PRO A 627 -21.08 -48.49 -15.15
C PRO A 627 -19.66 -48.03 -15.55
N PRO A 628 -18.69 -48.00 -14.62
CA PRO A 628 -17.31 -47.65 -14.92
C PRO A 628 -16.78 -48.47 -16.12
N PRO A 629 -16.02 -47.87 -17.06
CA PRO A 629 -15.29 -46.60 -16.94
C PRO A 629 -15.97 -45.37 -17.59
N GLN A 630 -17.18 -45.48 -18.12
CA GLN A 630 -17.79 -44.40 -18.91
C GLN A 630 -18.60 -43.43 -18.05
N GLN A 631 -18.09 -42.21 -17.87
CA GLN A 631 -18.93 -41.06 -17.53
C GLN A 631 -19.41 -40.41 -18.83
N LEU A 632 -20.72 -40.42 -19.05
CA LEU A 632 -21.36 -39.71 -20.16
C LEU A 632 -22.01 -38.45 -19.60
N ILE A 633 -21.51 -37.29 -20.01
CA ILE A 633 -22.04 -35.99 -19.66
C ILE A 633 -22.58 -35.36 -20.93
N ASP A 634 -23.90 -35.12 -20.95
CA ASP A 634 -24.53 -34.35 -22.02
C ASP A 634 -24.42 -32.86 -21.66
N GLU A 635 -23.68 -32.13 -22.49
CA GLU A 635 -23.63 -30.68 -22.40
C GLU A 635 -24.89 -30.06 -23.03
N PRO A 636 -25.44 -29.00 -22.45
CA PRO A 636 -26.67 -28.40 -22.94
C PRO A 636 -26.48 -27.72 -24.32
N ALA A 637 -27.41 -28.00 -25.25
CA ALA A 637 -27.47 -27.36 -26.56
C ALA A 637 -28.27 -26.05 -26.48
N CYS A 638 -27.56 -24.93 -26.49
CA CYS A 638 -28.13 -23.60 -26.38
C CYS A 638 -28.43 -22.99 -27.76
N ALA A 639 -29.60 -22.36 -27.93
CA ALA A 639 -30.02 -21.77 -29.21
C ALA A 639 -29.06 -20.67 -29.73
N THR A 640 -28.33 -19.99 -28.85
CA THR A 640 -27.42 -18.88 -29.17
C THR A 640 -25.94 -19.25 -29.08
N GLY A 641 -25.60 -20.51 -28.77
CA GLY A 641 -24.22 -20.95 -28.54
C GLY A 641 -23.57 -20.44 -27.24
N VAL A 642 -24.19 -19.49 -26.53
CA VAL A 642 -23.73 -19.00 -25.22
C VAL A 642 -24.36 -19.86 -24.12
N GLN A 643 -23.51 -20.62 -23.41
CA GLN A 643 -23.94 -21.59 -22.39
C GLN A 643 -24.08 -21.00 -20.98
N ARG A 644 -23.41 -19.88 -20.70
CA ARG A 644 -23.46 -19.20 -19.40
C ARG A 644 -23.15 -17.71 -19.52
N THR A 645 -23.45 -16.94 -18.47
CA THR A 645 -23.00 -15.55 -18.34
C THR A 645 -21.47 -15.46 -18.42
N ASP A 646 -20.96 -14.37 -18.98
CA ASP A 646 -19.52 -14.05 -19.12
C ASP A 646 -18.95 -13.28 -17.92
N PHE A 647 -19.81 -12.94 -16.95
CA PHE A 647 -19.45 -12.36 -15.67
C PHE A 647 -19.97 -13.20 -14.50
N GLN A 648 -19.25 -13.12 -13.38
CA GLN A 648 -19.60 -13.78 -12.13
C GLN A 648 -20.68 -12.99 -11.38
N GLU A 649 -21.76 -13.67 -11.07
CA GLU A 649 -22.82 -13.21 -10.16
C GLU A 649 -22.59 -13.75 -8.75
N ILE A 650 -23.25 -13.13 -7.77
CA ILE A 650 -23.23 -13.61 -6.38
C ILE A 650 -24.62 -13.62 -5.75
N SER A 651 -24.83 -14.56 -4.84
CA SER A 651 -25.86 -14.51 -3.81
C SER A 651 -25.17 -14.40 -2.46
N VAL A 652 -25.66 -13.53 -1.57
CA VAL A 652 -25.09 -13.30 -0.24
C VAL A 652 -26.13 -13.69 0.81
N SER A 653 -25.72 -14.47 1.81
CA SER A 653 -26.62 -14.85 2.90
C SER A 653 -26.98 -13.65 3.77
N ALA A 654 -28.04 -13.79 4.56
CA ALA A 654 -28.25 -12.95 5.73
C ALA A 654 -27.03 -13.03 6.67
N THR A 655 -26.76 -11.92 7.35
CA THR A 655 -25.65 -11.81 8.29
C THR A 655 -25.86 -12.69 9.52
N LEU A 656 -24.84 -13.49 9.87
CA LEU A 656 -24.76 -14.17 11.15
C LEU A 656 -23.88 -13.37 12.12
N PRO A 657 -24.37 -12.96 13.30
CA PRO A 657 -23.54 -12.31 14.30
C PRO A 657 -22.55 -13.31 14.91
N ILE A 658 -21.34 -12.85 15.17
CA ILE A 658 -20.29 -13.58 15.89
C ILE A 658 -19.94 -12.77 17.13
N SER A 659 -20.05 -13.38 18.31
CA SER A 659 -19.77 -12.74 19.59
C SER A 659 -18.35 -13.03 20.10
N GLY A 660 -17.72 -14.08 19.57
CA GLY A 660 -16.36 -14.48 19.94
C GLY A 660 -16.04 -15.94 19.58
N PRO A 661 -15.00 -16.53 20.19
CA PRO A 661 -14.49 -17.84 19.79
C PRO A 661 -15.46 -19.01 19.99
N ALA A 662 -16.48 -18.86 20.85
CA ALA A 662 -17.53 -19.87 21.00
C ALA A 662 -18.40 -19.99 19.73
N ASP A 663 -18.59 -18.89 19.01
CA ASP A 663 -19.39 -18.86 17.79
C ASP A 663 -18.59 -19.28 16.56
N LEU A 664 -17.26 -19.10 16.56
CA LEU A 664 -16.37 -19.48 15.47
C LEU A 664 -14.98 -19.81 16.05
N PRO A 665 -14.75 -21.08 16.47
CA PRO A 665 -13.55 -21.48 17.20
C PRO A 665 -12.29 -21.50 16.34
N GLY A 666 -11.12 -21.45 16.99
CA GLY A 666 -9.79 -21.45 16.37
C GLY A 666 -9.08 -20.09 16.44
N GLY A 667 -8.05 -19.91 15.61
CA GLY A 667 -7.16 -18.74 15.66
C GLY A 667 -6.03 -18.82 16.70
N ASP A 668 -6.06 -19.86 17.55
CA ASP A 668 -5.08 -20.16 18.61
C ASP A 668 -4.29 -21.45 18.34
N GLY A 669 -4.48 -22.06 17.15
CA GLY A 669 -3.96 -23.38 16.80
C GLY A 669 -4.97 -24.53 17.00
N GLY A 670 -6.18 -24.25 17.50
CA GLY A 670 -7.25 -25.23 17.65
C GLY A 670 -7.83 -25.74 16.32
N ALA A 671 -8.24 -27.02 16.32
CA ALA A 671 -8.82 -27.70 15.16
C ALA A 671 -10.35 -27.87 15.23
N THR A 672 -10.99 -27.43 16.32
CA THR A 672 -12.44 -27.56 16.53
C THR A 672 -13.22 -26.80 15.47
N THR A 673 -14.27 -27.42 14.92
CA THR A 673 -15.20 -26.82 13.96
C THR A 673 -16.58 -26.57 14.60
N VAL A 674 -17.37 -25.71 13.97
CA VAL A 674 -18.75 -25.39 14.35
C VAL A 674 -19.68 -25.47 13.14
N ASP A 675 -20.88 -25.99 13.33
CA ASP A 675 -21.95 -26.00 12.30
C ASP A 675 -22.58 -24.61 12.18
N LYS A 676 -22.66 -24.09 10.95
CA LYS A 676 -23.38 -22.85 10.65
C LYS A 676 -24.40 -23.07 9.54
N LEU A 677 -25.60 -22.53 9.75
CA LEU A 677 -26.67 -22.50 8.78
C LEU A 677 -26.83 -21.07 8.26
N PHE A 678 -26.50 -20.88 6.99
CA PHE A 678 -26.64 -19.61 6.27
C PHE A 678 -28.01 -19.53 5.61
N ASP A 679 -28.64 -18.37 5.75
CA ASP A 679 -29.96 -18.07 5.18
C ASP A 679 -29.83 -17.24 3.91
N PHE A 680 -30.27 -17.79 2.80
CA PHE A 680 -30.33 -17.15 1.48
C PHE A 680 -31.79 -16.86 1.08
N SER A 681 -32.74 -16.78 2.02
CA SER A 681 -34.16 -16.59 1.68
C SER A 681 -34.43 -15.29 0.91
N ASP A 682 -33.76 -14.20 1.26
CA ASP A 682 -33.85 -12.91 0.55
C ASP A 682 -33.04 -12.89 -0.76
N GLN A 683 -32.02 -13.74 -0.83
CA GLN A 683 -31.05 -13.80 -1.92
C GLN A 683 -30.75 -15.25 -2.34
N PRO A 684 -31.73 -16.00 -2.91
CA PRO A 684 -31.52 -17.41 -3.18
C PRO A 684 -30.38 -17.66 -4.16
N ILE A 685 -29.66 -18.77 -4.00
CA ILE A 685 -28.69 -19.25 -5.01
C ILE A 685 -29.51 -19.83 -6.16
N PRO A 686 -29.52 -19.24 -7.36
CA PRO A 686 -30.40 -19.66 -8.45
C PRO A 686 -30.17 -21.13 -8.82
N ILE A 687 -31.22 -21.86 -9.17
CA ILE A 687 -31.05 -23.26 -9.58
C ILE A 687 -30.29 -23.44 -10.90
N ASN A 688 -30.26 -22.40 -11.74
CA ASN A 688 -29.44 -22.40 -12.95
C ASN A 688 -28.03 -21.83 -12.71
N ALA A 689 -27.58 -21.73 -11.46
CA ALA A 689 -26.19 -21.43 -11.16
C ALA A 689 -25.27 -22.59 -11.60
N THR A 690 -24.17 -22.26 -12.25
CA THR A 690 -23.09 -23.17 -12.66
C THR A 690 -21.76 -22.68 -12.11
N ASP A 691 -20.79 -23.59 -11.99
CA ASP A 691 -19.45 -23.29 -11.46
C ASP A 691 -19.51 -22.67 -10.05
N VAL A 692 -20.49 -23.13 -9.26
CA VAL A 692 -20.75 -22.59 -7.93
C VAL A 692 -19.58 -22.89 -7.03
N PHE A 693 -19.07 -21.87 -6.36
CA PHE A 693 -18.25 -22.04 -5.18
C PHE A 693 -18.77 -21.15 -4.06
N ILE A 694 -18.59 -21.61 -2.83
CA ILE A 694 -19.03 -20.88 -1.66
C ILE A 694 -17.80 -20.28 -1.02
N GLN A 695 -17.85 -18.97 -0.78
CA GLN A 695 -16.85 -18.26 -0.01
C GLN A 695 -17.51 -17.79 1.28
N VAL A 696 -16.94 -18.15 2.42
CA VAL A 696 -17.37 -17.64 3.72
C VAL A 696 -16.48 -16.47 4.09
N VAL A 697 -17.09 -15.36 4.50
CA VAL A 697 -16.41 -14.10 4.81
C VAL A 697 -16.80 -13.66 6.21
N TYR A 698 -15.80 -13.53 7.07
CA TYR A 698 -15.90 -12.89 8.39
C TYR A 698 -15.35 -11.47 8.31
N ARG A 699 -16.02 -10.52 8.97
CA ARG A 699 -15.49 -9.18 9.24
C ARG A 699 -15.74 -8.79 10.69
N GLY A 700 -14.70 -8.34 11.38
CA GLY A 700 -14.77 -7.91 12.77
C GLY A 700 -13.43 -8.08 13.48
N VAL A 701 -13.48 -8.26 14.80
CA VAL A 701 -12.27 -8.38 15.63
C VAL A 701 -11.51 -9.66 15.31
N LEU A 702 -10.22 -9.56 14.96
CA LEU A 702 -9.33 -10.71 14.75
C LEU A 702 -7.99 -10.50 15.45
N GLY A 703 -7.77 -11.22 16.54
CA GLY A 703 -6.72 -10.89 17.49
C GLY A 703 -7.00 -9.51 18.10
N ASP A 704 -6.02 -8.61 18.01
CA ASP A 704 -6.14 -7.24 18.55
C ASP A 704 -6.72 -6.23 17.53
N GLU A 705 -6.83 -6.58 16.24
CA GLU A 705 -7.36 -5.66 15.23
C GLU A 705 -8.90 -5.64 15.26
N PRO A 706 -9.53 -4.46 15.38
CA PRO A 706 -10.98 -4.35 15.52
C PRO A 706 -11.77 -4.58 14.24
N ASP A 707 -11.17 -4.36 13.06
CA ASP A 707 -11.83 -4.50 11.75
C ASP A 707 -10.92 -5.26 10.76
N ALA A 708 -10.85 -6.57 10.94
CA ALA A 708 -10.15 -7.49 10.05
C ALA A 708 -11.14 -8.28 9.21
N ILE A 709 -10.67 -8.82 8.09
CA ILE A 709 -11.44 -9.71 7.21
C ILE A 709 -10.75 -11.07 7.14
N ALA A 710 -11.52 -12.14 7.31
CA ALA A 710 -11.07 -13.51 7.13
C ALA A 710 -11.96 -14.25 6.13
N THR A 711 -11.35 -15.03 5.24
CA THR A 711 -12.05 -15.73 4.17
C THR A 711 -11.68 -17.21 4.11
N GLY A 712 -12.61 -18.03 3.63
CA GLY A 712 -12.41 -19.45 3.33
C GLY A 712 -13.37 -19.91 2.25
N THR A 713 -13.01 -20.97 1.53
CA THR A 713 -13.78 -21.51 0.39
C THR A 713 -13.97 -23.00 0.48
#